data_AF-A0A957XCS9-F1
#
_entry.id   AF-A0A957XCS9-F1
#
_cell.length_a   1.000
_cell.length_b   1.000
_cell.length_c   1.000
_cell.angle_alpha   90.00
_cell.angle_beta   90.00
_cell.angle_gamma   90.00
#
_symmetry.space_group_name_H-M   'P 1'
#
loop_
_entity.id
_entity.type
_entity.pdbx_description
1 polymer ?
#
loop_
_entity_poly.entity_id
_entity_poly.type
_entity_poly.pdbx_seq_one_letter_code
_entity_poly.pdbx_strand_id
1 'polypeptide(L)'
;MATSPTSPSTTREESSNAEARRKAVEVTLASMNDVVSTAQLTYFSNRSIAEVEALQEEVSAIVPAGNIVGLVMSGLIRLRDRSLPRERAKSDVSALMRGLDMLPRHILPQTIYGTLFVGPAAVLAAYQKLLVLTGKDPESAFPEGLWQFYLEFALREDSAHHTNETLGFQQALKNYNLNISPVDQLAAWVCAVSQIYFQFDQLLFNEWHERVQLYLIEEAVAEANLGHKISFKRIPQAWVTQRPYRRGPDAEPNETYALYRKRRFDNFLQSRLSLLPPLQQERIKAFYQNRAAEELPAYQQQMNILATLGPDKYRENKRPIPLWQARIGIILRNRYYLVPAYHSDQIGRPMLFETESSDSKFYPLQPDYNGNLYDLEGNLLEVSRSGQVFQKDSKQSIGFLRPASFQAIRRQVAAIFAHAQSAEPAPEIGLDDQLVSIRRVEQEQARKSLSNDVARQEIEAIKYAPIIINWDEQDGSQPLANIRQHKRGIGDHALTIFRTKHSMVFDQSHIFFDGLWGMAVSEILTGEAISWANYFNMLPELKPVSDPPYQLIFKAEPALNEFTKVATVEVSAESSIINMKTLDWLRKLLPKRHPDLKLTVNDLLVLYRCAFGLDYQPSQLLEDKLFELGAKNNPEVQDAYEIVHTILAKSQQNNPSLVIPMEATAARPQERLYPTTFRNPFTELWNHYREASAALNNYNDNKTQKDWADFSAARRSLLAQLNYFGQVMRAYKRVALEGGSTSTATMKLLAHLPNSLLKLLDEIPQRIDILNEVLKGEEVFSNGGRVARGSSISRFISAKDDNYNKAMVWGVLTDDMDVLHLSLRDFRPHVAALDKIGRRDLAQLMVEDYVDAFASGFNQFMKNLLDILNANASHTVGEGNV
;
A
#
# COMPACT_ATOMS: atom_id res chain seq x y z
N MET A 1 -38.10 -29.78 -56.88
CA MET A 1 -36.80 -30.28 -56.37
C MET A 1 -35.72 -29.34 -56.85
N ALA A 2 -35.22 -28.46 -56.00
CA ALA A 2 -34.10 -27.57 -56.33
C ALA A 2 -33.29 -27.32 -55.05
N THR A 3 -32.01 -27.64 -55.13
CA THR A 3 -30.97 -27.58 -54.12
C THR A 3 -30.41 -26.16 -53.98
N SER A 4 -30.24 -25.69 -52.73
CA SER A 4 -29.58 -24.43 -52.38
C SER A 4 -28.04 -24.54 -52.48
N PRO A 5 -27.32 -23.46 -52.85
CA PRO A 5 -25.86 -23.41 -52.79
C PRO A 5 -25.36 -22.84 -51.45
N THR A 6 -24.30 -23.43 -50.90
CA THR A 6 -23.52 -22.95 -49.75
C THR A 6 -22.38 -22.03 -50.20
N SER A 7 -22.21 -20.92 -49.50
CA SER A 7 -21.17 -19.90 -49.71
C SER A 7 -19.80 -20.36 -49.14
N PRO A 8 -18.66 -20.22 -49.86
CA PRO A 8 -17.35 -20.75 -49.44
C PRO A 8 -16.32 -19.72 -48.91
N SER A 9 -16.74 -18.57 -48.37
CA SER A 9 -15.80 -17.46 -48.08
C SER A 9 -15.16 -17.42 -46.69
N THR A 10 -15.71 -18.08 -45.66
CA THR A 10 -15.18 -18.04 -44.28
C THR A 10 -14.05 -19.04 -44.00
N THR A 11 -14.02 -20.18 -44.69
CA THR A 11 -13.01 -21.24 -44.45
C THR A 11 -11.62 -20.92 -45.00
N ARG A 12 -11.50 -19.97 -45.94
CA ARG A 12 -10.23 -19.62 -46.60
C ARG A 12 -9.37 -18.64 -45.79
N GLU A 13 -9.98 -17.72 -45.05
CA GLU A 13 -9.27 -16.80 -44.14
C GLU A 13 -8.78 -17.51 -42.88
N GLU A 14 -9.58 -18.43 -42.32
CA GLU A 14 -9.18 -19.22 -41.16
C GLU A 14 -8.01 -20.18 -41.48
N SER A 15 -8.01 -20.82 -42.66
CA SER A 15 -6.89 -21.69 -43.06
C SER A 15 -5.60 -20.90 -43.32
N SER A 16 -5.71 -19.70 -43.90
CA SER A 16 -4.56 -18.83 -44.17
C SER A 16 -3.91 -18.29 -42.88
N ASN A 17 -4.72 -17.94 -41.88
CA ASN A 17 -4.22 -17.50 -40.58
C ASN A 17 -3.59 -18.64 -39.77
N ALA A 18 -4.13 -19.86 -39.85
CA ALA A 18 -3.56 -21.03 -39.19
C ALA A 18 -2.18 -21.41 -39.79
N GLU A 19 -2.03 -21.31 -41.11
CA GLU A 19 -0.77 -21.60 -41.81
C GLU A 19 0.32 -20.56 -41.53
N ALA A 20 -0.05 -19.26 -41.51
CA ALA A 20 0.86 -18.19 -41.12
C ALA A 20 1.35 -18.34 -39.66
N ARG A 21 0.46 -18.73 -38.74
CA ARG A 21 0.80 -19.00 -37.34
C ARG A 21 1.76 -20.18 -37.22
N ARG A 22 1.48 -21.31 -37.90
CA ARG A 22 2.35 -22.49 -37.85
C ARG A 22 3.77 -22.17 -38.31
N LYS A 23 3.90 -21.43 -39.41
CA LYS A 23 5.18 -21.01 -39.94
C LYS A 23 5.96 -20.10 -38.99
N ALA A 24 5.26 -19.19 -38.29
CA ALA A 24 5.90 -18.29 -37.33
C ALA A 24 6.36 -19.04 -36.06
N VAL A 25 5.63 -20.07 -35.61
CA VAL A 25 6.06 -20.98 -34.53
C VAL A 25 7.31 -21.75 -34.94
N GLU A 26 7.32 -22.36 -36.13
CA GLU A 26 8.46 -23.11 -36.67
C GLU A 26 9.74 -22.25 -36.76
N VAL A 27 9.62 -21.00 -37.24
CA VAL A 27 10.76 -20.07 -37.34
C VAL A 27 11.28 -19.65 -35.96
N THR A 28 10.40 -19.47 -34.98
CA THR A 28 10.80 -19.12 -33.61
C THR A 28 11.58 -20.27 -32.96
N LEU A 29 11.06 -21.50 -33.09
CA LEU A 29 11.70 -22.70 -32.55
C LEU A 29 13.07 -22.95 -33.20
N ALA A 30 13.15 -22.81 -34.53
CA ALA A 30 14.42 -22.91 -35.25
C ALA A 30 15.44 -21.87 -34.77
N SER A 31 15.02 -20.61 -34.59
CA SER A 31 15.91 -19.57 -34.07
C SER A 31 16.38 -19.84 -32.63
N MET A 32 15.55 -20.44 -31.77
CA MET A 32 15.98 -20.80 -30.42
C MET A 32 17.07 -21.88 -30.45
N ASN A 33 16.91 -22.88 -31.32
CA ASN A 33 17.85 -23.99 -31.49
C ASN A 33 19.17 -23.57 -32.16
N ASP A 34 19.13 -22.59 -33.08
CA ASP A 34 20.32 -22.07 -33.74
C ASP A 34 21.21 -21.25 -32.80
N VAL A 35 20.62 -20.57 -31.82
CA VAL A 35 21.36 -19.70 -30.90
C VAL A 35 21.99 -20.48 -29.76
N VAL A 36 21.30 -21.49 -29.21
CA VAL A 36 21.78 -22.31 -28.10
C VAL A 36 21.27 -23.75 -28.24
N SER A 37 22.18 -24.73 -28.08
CA SER A 37 21.78 -26.13 -28.17
C SER A 37 21.00 -26.61 -26.94
N THR A 38 20.10 -27.57 -27.13
CA THR A 38 19.32 -28.21 -26.05
C THR A 38 20.22 -28.75 -24.92
N ALA A 39 21.40 -29.25 -25.27
CA ALA A 39 22.40 -29.72 -24.29
C ALA A 39 23.01 -28.58 -23.45
N GLN A 40 23.22 -27.41 -24.04
CA GLN A 40 23.67 -26.22 -23.31
C GLN A 40 22.56 -25.70 -22.38
N LEU A 41 21.30 -25.66 -22.83
CA LEU A 41 20.17 -25.27 -21.98
C LEU A 41 19.97 -26.25 -20.82
N THR A 42 20.05 -27.56 -21.08
CA THR A 42 20.04 -28.63 -20.05
C THR A 42 21.10 -28.36 -18.97
N TYR A 43 22.31 -28.01 -19.39
CA TYR A 43 23.41 -27.65 -18.48
C TYR A 43 23.13 -26.36 -17.69
N PHE A 44 22.55 -25.34 -18.32
CA PHE A 44 22.26 -24.07 -17.66
C PHE A 44 21.07 -24.14 -16.70
N SER A 45 20.02 -24.89 -17.04
CA SER A 45 18.78 -24.96 -16.27
C SER A 45 18.68 -26.13 -15.30
N ASN A 46 19.64 -27.07 -15.32
CA ASN A 46 19.57 -28.35 -14.60
C ASN A 46 18.26 -29.12 -14.90
N ARG A 47 17.78 -29.07 -16.14
CA ARG A 47 16.56 -29.78 -16.58
C ARG A 47 16.91 -30.88 -17.57
N SER A 48 16.07 -31.89 -17.69
CA SER A 48 16.24 -32.93 -18.70
C SER A 48 16.05 -32.38 -20.12
N ILE A 49 16.66 -33.03 -21.10
CA ILE A 49 16.53 -32.67 -22.53
C ILE A 49 15.05 -32.60 -22.94
N ALA A 50 14.23 -33.57 -22.52
CA ALA A 50 12.80 -33.61 -22.83
C ALA A 50 12.02 -32.42 -22.24
N GLU A 51 12.38 -31.98 -21.02
CA GLU A 51 11.77 -30.79 -20.41
C GLU A 51 12.19 -29.49 -21.12
N VAL A 52 13.46 -29.41 -21.57
CA VAL A 52 13.96 -28.27 -22.33
C VAL A 52 13.24 -28.16 -23.68
N GLU A 53 13.11 -29.27 -24.41
CA GLU A 53 12.40 -29.32 -25.70
C GLU A 53 10.93 -28.93 -25.55
N ALA A 54 10.24 -29.48 -24.55
CA ALA A 54 8.86 -29.12 -24.25
C ALA A 54 8.68 -27.62 -23.93
N LEU A 55 9.61 -27.04 -23.17
CA LEU A 55 9.60 -25.60 -22.84
C LEU A 55 9.88 -24.74 -24.08
N GLN A 56 10.78 -25.15 -24.98
CA GLN A 56 11.06 -24.42 -26.23
C GLN A 56 9.85 -24.43 -27.18
N GLU A 57 9.17 -25.56 -27.30
CA GLU A 57 7.93 -25.68 -28.07
C GLU A 57 6.81 -24.80 -27.47
N GLU A 58 6.66 -24.82 -26.15
CA GLU A 58 5.68 -24.00 -25.43
C GLU A 58 5.94 -22.50 -25.65
N VAL A 59 7.20 -22.03 -25.50
CA VAL A 59 7.59 -20.63 -25.77
C VAL A 59 7.25 -20.23 -27.20
N SER A 60 7.60 -21.08 -28.17
CA SER A 60 7.41 -20.80 -29.60
C SER A 60 5.92 -20.74 -29.98
N ALA A 61 5.08 -21.53 -29.31
CA ALA A 61 3.62 -21.53 -29.49
C ALA A 61 2.93 -20.30 -28.87
N ILE A 62 3.49 -19.76 -27.79
CA ILE A 62 2.98 -18.60 -27.06
C ILE A 62 3.38 -17.29 -27.76
N VAL A 63 4.64 -17.15 -28.19
CA VAL A 63 5.15 -15.95 -28.88
C VAL A 63 5.86 -16.35 -30.19
N PRO A 64 5.12 -16.44 -31.31
CA PRO A 64 5.70 -16.75 -32.60
C PRO A 64 6.37 -15.50 -33.22
N ALA A 65 7.46 -15.04 -32.60
CA ALA A 65 8.15 -13.78 -32.93
C ALA A 65 9.47 -13.96 -33.72
N GLY A 66 9.72 -15.16 -34.26
CA GLY A 66 10.92 -15.46 -35.05
C GLY A 66 12.21 -15.24 -34.25
N ASN A 67 13.14 -14.48 -34.82
CA ASN A 67 14.52 -14.39 -34.31
C ASN A 67 14.69 -13.63 -32.98
N ILE A 68 13.65 -12.94 -32.52
CA ILE A 68 13.71 -12.07 -31.33
C ILE A 68 13.86 -12.88 -30.05
N VAL A 69 13.17 -14.02 -29.97
CA VAL A 69 13.20 -14.93 -28.82
C VAL A 69 14.61 -15.52 -28.65
N GLY A 70 15.25 -15.92 -29.76
CA GLY A 70 16.65 -16.37 -29.76
C GLY A 70 17.63 -15.27 -29.29
N LEU A 71 17.38 -14.01 -29.67
CA LEU A 71 18.22 -12.88 -29.29
C LEU A 71 18.14 -12.58 -27.78
N VAL A 72 16.93 -12.61 -27.20
CA VAL A 72 16.69 -12.48 -25.74
C VAL A 72 17.38 -13.60 -24.97
N MET A 73 17.23 -14.86 -25.42
CA MET A 73 17.91 -16.03 -24.84
C MET A 73 19.44 -15.89 -24.85
N SER A 74 20.02 -15.46 -25.98
CA SER A 74 21.47 -15.22 -26.07
C SER A 74 21.95 -14.20 -25.04
N GLY A 75 21.17 -13.13 -24.84
CA GLY A 75 21.43 -12.11 -23.82
C GLY A 75 21.38 -12.69 -22.41
N LEU A 76 20.30 -13.39 -22.05
CA LEU A 76 20.09 -13.97 -20.73
C LEU A 76 21.17 -14.99 -20.33
N ILE A 77 21.65 -15.79 -21.28
CA ILE A 77 22.70 -16.81 -21.04
C ILE A 77 24.09 -16.19 -20.87
N ARG A 78 24.40 -15.13 -21.63
CA ARG A 78 25.68 -14.42 -21.54
C ARG A 78 25.83 -13.58 -20.26
N LEU A 79 24.73 -13.35 -19.54
CA LEU A 79 24.66 -12.47 -18.37
C LEU A 79 25.04 -13.14 -17.04
N ARG A 80 25.37 -14.44 -17.03
CA ARG A 80 25.76 -15.13 -15.79
C ARG A 80 27.06 -14.60 -15.16
N ASP A 81 27.91 -13.86 -15.91
CA ASP A 81 29.21 -13.39 -15.38
C ASP A 81 29.69 -11.98 -15.81
N ARG A 82 28.92 -11.15 -16.56
CA ARG A 82 29.42 -9.82 -17.04
C ARG A 82 28.35 -8.73 -17.18
N SER A 83 28.76 -7.47 -17.00
CA SER A 83 27.94 -6.28 -17.30
C SER A 83 27.94 -5.96 -18.80
N LEU A 84 26.78 -5.62 -19.37
CA LEU A 84 26.62 -5.30 -20.80
C LEU A 84 26.89 -3.81 -21.10
N PRO A 85 27.61 -3.47 -22.18
CA PRO A 85 27.75 -2.09 -22.66
C PRO A 85 26.42 -1.45 -23.07
N ARG A 86 26.22 -0.17 -22.70
CA ARG A 86 24.95 0.57 -22.83
C ARG A 86 24.41 0.67 -24.26
N GLU A 87 25.27 0.78 -25.26
CA GLU A 87 24.85 0.91 -26.67
C GLU A 87 24.25 -0.39 -27.24
N ARG A 88 24.80 -1.54 -26.82
CA ARG A 88 24.32 -2.85 -27.28
C ARG A 88 22.95 -3.18 -26.68
N ALA A 89 22.75 -2.88 -25.40
CA ALA A 89 21.45 -3.00 -24.74
C ALA A 89 20.36 -2.13 -25.42
N LYS A 90 20.70 -0.91 -25.85
CA LYS A 90 19.79 -0.04 -26.61
C LYS A 90 19.39 -0.64 -27.96
N SER A 91 20.34 -1.23 -28.68
CA SER A 91 20.09 -1.90 -29.96
C SER A 91 19.18 -3.11 -29.81
N ASP A 92 19.43 -3.95 -28.80
CA ASP A 92 18.68 -5.19 -28.57
C ASP A 92 17.22 -4.89 -28.15
N VAL A 93 16.99 -3.87 -27.31
CA VAL A 93 15.63 -3.43 -26.98
C VAL A 93 14.92 -2.78 -28.16
N SER A 94 15.63 -2.00 -28.99
CA SER A 94 15.05 -1.42 -30.20
C SER A 94 14.66 -2.47 -31.24
N ALA A 95 15.31 -3.63 -31.24
CA ALA A 95 14.92 -4.79 -32.06
C ALA A 95 13.69 -5.51 -31.46
N LEU A 96 13.63 -5.65 -30.13
CA LEU A 96 12.51 -6.25 -29.40
C LEU A 96 11.21 -5.44 -29.55
N MET A 97 11.31 -4.10 -29.44
CA MET A 97 10.17 -3.20 -29.63
C MET A 97 9.66 -3.19 -31.08
N ARG A 98 10.56 -3.24 -32.07
CA ARG A 98 10.17 -3.39 -33.50
C ARG A 98 9.47 -4.72 -33.80
N GLY A 99 9.76 -5.78 -33.03
CA GLY A 99 9.06 -7.05 -33.14
C GLY A 99 7.63 -7.05 -32.60
N LEU A 100 7.39 -6.29 -31.53
CA LEU A 100 6.05 -6.12 -30.96
C LEU A 100 5.13 -5.38 -31.93
N ASP A 101 5.67 -4.46 -32.75
CA ASP A 101 4.94 -3.80 -33.84
C ASP A 101 4.56 -4.73 -34.99
N MET A 102 5.21 -5.91 -35.12
CA MET A 102 4.91 -6.90 -36.15
C MET A 102 3.80 -7.89 -35.76
N LEU A 103 3.25 -7.81 -34.53
CA LEU A 103 2.10 -8.60 -34.12
C LEU A 103 0.84 -8.12 -34.88
N PRO A 104 0.23 -8.96 -35.74
CA PRO A 104 -0.89 -8.50 -36.57
C PRO A 104 -2.11 -8.10 -35.73
N ARG A 105 -2.60 -6.86 -35.92
CA ARG A 105 -3.77 -6.26 -35.22
C ARG A 105 -5.09 -7.05 -35.35
N HIS A 106 -5.13 -8.07 -36.20
CA HIS A 106 -6.33 -8.85 -36.55
C HIS A 106 -6.40 -10.21 -35.84
N ILE A 107 -5.38 -10.59 -35.06
CA ILE A 107 -5.28 -11.92 -34.41
C ILE A 107 -6.19 -12.08 -33.17
N LEU A 108 -6.92 -11.03 -32.76
CA LEU A 108 -7.90 -11.11 -31.66
C LEU A 108 -9.25 -10.50 -32.07
N PRO A 109 -10.16 -11.26 -32.69
CA PRO A 109 -11.52 -10.79 -32.91
C PRO A 109 -12.32 -10.79 -31.60
N GLN A 110 -12.78 -9.61 -31.22
CA GLN A 110 -13.88 -9.27 -30.29
C GLN A 110 -13.81 -9.82 -28.86
N THR A 111 -13.03 -9.13 -28.03
CA THR A 111 -13.53 -8.34 -26.88
C THR A 111 -12.35 -7.60 -26.28
N ILE A 112 -12.62 -6.50 -25.57
CA ILE A 112 -11.67 -5.76 -24.73
C ILE A 112 -10.78 -6.69 -23.88
N TYR A 113 -11.29 -7.88 -23.54
CA TYR A 113 -10.59 -8.93 -22.79
C TYR A 113 -9.36 -9.51 -23.51
N GLY A 114 -9.43 -9.70 -24.83
CA GLY A 114 -8.34 -10.28 -25.61
C GLY A 114 -7.14 -9.35 -25.77
N THR A 115 -7.39 -8.08 -26.06
CA THR A 115 -6.36 -7.07 -26.32
C THR A 115 -5.70 -6.55 -25.04
N LEU A 116 -6.45 -6.44 -23.94
CA LEU A 116 -5.91 -5.93 -22.67
C LEU A 116 -5.27 -7.00 -21.77
N PHE A 117 -5.69 -8.27 -21.87
CA PHE A 117 -5.27 -9.32 -20.93
C PHE A 117 -4.49 -10.45 -21.60
N VAL A 118 -4.94 -10.99 -22.73
CA VAL A 118 -4.35 -12.20 -23.34
C VAL A 118 -3.00 -11.91 -24.00
N GLY A 119 -2.87 -10.79 -24.71
CA GLY A 119 -1.63 -10.41 -25.41
C GLY A 119 -0.44 -10.22 -24.45
N PRO A 120 -0.53 -9.32 -23.45
CA PRO A 120 0.51 -9.17 -22.45
C PRO A 120 0.79 -10.48 -21.69
N ALA A 121 -0.25 -11.21 -21.25
CA ALA A 121 -0.08 -12.46 -20.52
C ALA A 121 0.67 -13.54 -21.32
N ALA A 122 0.49 -13.59 -22.65
CA ALA A 122 1.24 -14.49 -23.52
C ALA A 122 2.73 -14.09 -23.61
N VAL A 123 3.03 -12.81 -23.86
CA VAL A 123 4.42 -12.30 -23.87
C VAL A 123 5.13 -12.59 -22.55
N LEU A 124 4.39 -12.43 -21.45
CA LEU A 124 4.81 -12.71 -20.08
C LEU A 124 5.13 -14.17 -19.82
N ALA A 125 4.21 -15.07 -20.19
CA ALA A 125 4.40 -16.50 -20.06
C ALA A 125 5.63 -16.96 -20.86
N ALA A 126 5.80 -16.46 -22.08
CA ALA A 126 6.97 -16.77 -22.89
C ALA A 126 8.27 -16.29 -22.23
N TYR A 127 8.34 -15.04 -21.74
CA TYR A 127 9.53 -14.53 -21.07
C TYR A 127 9.88 -15.30 -19.79
N GLN A 128 8.89 -15.65 -18.96
CA GLN A 128 9.13 -16.46 -17.76
C GLN A 128 9.67 -17.84 -18.12
N LYS A 129 9.14 -18.46 -19.16
CA LYS A 129 9.62 -19.74 -19.68
C LYS A 129 11.05 -19.62 -20.24
N LEU A 130 11.39 -18.49 -20.88
CA LEU A 130 12.77 -18.17 -21.27
C LEU A 130 13.71 -18.06 -20.06
N LEU A 131 13.30 -17.37 -18.99
CA LEU A 131 14.10 -17.29 -17.76
C LEU A 131 14.38 -18.68 -17.18
N VAL A 132 13.34 -19.52 -17.10
CA VAL A 132 13.45 -20.91 -16.65
C VAL A 132 14.39 -21.73 -17.54
N LEU A 133 14.31 -21.57 -18.87
CA LEU A 133 15.21 -22.20 -19.83
C LEU A 133 16.68 -21.79 -19.63
N THR A 134 16.93 -20.60 -19.10
CA THR A 134 18.28 -20.12 -18.77
C THR A 134 18.73 -20.44 -17.34
N GLY A 135 17.95 -21.24 -16.61
CA GLY A 135 18.24 -21.64 -15.22
C GLY A 135 17.97 -20.57 -14.18
N LYS A 136 17.25 -19.50 -14.55
CA LYS A 136 16.79 -18.49 -13.59
C LYS A 136 15.39 -18.85 -13.13
N ASP A 137 15.22 -19.02 -11.83
CA ASP A 137 13.89 -19.13 -11.24
C ASP A 137 13.26 -17.73 -11.13
N PRO A 138 12.13 -17.45 -11.81
CA PRO A 138 11.46 -16.16 -11.73
C PRO A 138 11.10 -15.75 -10.29
N GLU A 139 10.76 -16.72 -9.43
CA GLU A 139 10.35 -16.43 -8.04
C GLU A 139 11.55 -16.07 -7.16
N SER A 140 12.75 -16.58 -7.46
CA SER A 140 13.99 -16.21 -6.73
C SER A 140 14.38 -14.73 -6.84
N ALA A 141 13.83 -13.96 -7.78
CA ALA A 141 13.99 -12.50 -7.83
C ALA A 141 13.21 -11.78 -6.72
N PHE A 142 12.24 -12.46 -6.11
CA PHE A 142 11.28 -11.89 -5.17
C PHE A 142 11.31 -12.64 -3.84
N PRO A 143 12.47 -12.70 -3.14
CA PRO A 143 12.59 -13.44 -1.88
C PRO A 143 11.65 -12.90 -0.79
N GLU A 144 11.22 -11.65 -0.91
CA GLU A 144 10.28 -10.97 -0.01
C GLU A 144 8.93 -10.68 -0.71
N GLY A 145 8.63 -11.35 -1.83
CA GLY A 145 7.41 -11.17 -2.62
C GLY A 145 7.47 -10.02 -3.64
N LEU A 146 6.53 -10.03 -4.59
CA LEU A 146 6.48 -9.07 -5.71
C LEU A 146 6.17 -7.66 -5.23
N TRP A 147 5.32 -7.56 -4.21
CA TRP A 147 4.96 -6.28 -3.64
C TRP A 147 6.15 -5.58 -3.00
N GLN A 148 7.04 -6.29 -2.29
CA GLN A 148 8.24 -5.66 -1.73
C GLN A 148 9.14 -5.09 -2.81
N PHE A 149 9.34 -5.86 -3.89
CA PHE A 149 10.10 -5.37 -5.04
C PHE A 149 9.46 -4.11 -5.65
N TYR A 150 8.13 -4.08 -5.79
CA TYR A 150 7.41 -2.90 -6.25
C TYR A 150 7.60 -1.71 -5.32
N LEU A 151 7.53 -1.91 -4.01
CA LEU A 151 7.72 -0.87 -3.01
C LEU A 151 9.11 -0.25 -3.13
N GLU A 152 10.14 -1.09 -3.17
CA GLU A 152 11.54 -0.67 -3.25
C GLU A 152 11.88 0.02 -4.56
N PHE A 153 11.21 -0.34 -5.65
CA PHE A 153 11.47 0.19 -6.99
C PHE A 153 10.64 1.44 -7.31
N ALA A 154 9.33 1.42 -7.04
CA ALA A 154 8.36 2.40 -7.54
C ALA A 154 7.78 3.33 -6.46
N LEU A 155 7.97 3.05 -5.16
CA LEU A 155 7.37 3.82 -4.05
C LEU A 155 8.47 4.40 -3.14
N ARG A 156 9.40 5.15 -3.75
CA ARG A 156 10.62 5.64 -3.10
C ARG A 156 10.55 7.10 -2.65
N GLU A 157 9.75 7.90 -3.34
CA GLU A 157 9.62 9.33 -3.04
C GLU A 157 8.77 9.54 -1.78
N ASP A 158 8.91 10.72 -1.17
CA ASP A 158 8.16 11.03 0.05
C ASP A 158 6.64 10.91 -0.10
N SER A 159 6.12 11.15 -1.31
CA SER A 159 4.69 10.98 -1.60
C SER A 159 4.20 9.56 -1.37
N ALA A 160 5.12 8.58 -1.27
CA ALA A 160 4.87 7.16 -1.06
C ALA A 160 4.52 6.77 0.38
N HIS A 161 4.39 7.71 1.32
CA HIS A 161 3.86 7.36 2.64
C HIS A 161 2.34 7.44 2.65
N HIS A 162 1.73 6.61 3.50
CA HIS A 162 0.34 6.75 3.89
C HIS A 162 0.28 7.28 5.31
N THR A 163 -0.84 7.90 5.68
CA THR A 163 -0.99 8.52 6.99
C THR A 163 -2.35 8.19 7.57
N ASN A 164 -2.40 7.90 8.88
CA ASN A 164 -3.64 7.72 9.61
C ASN A 164 -3.64 8.51 10.92
N GLU A 165 -4.82 8.73 11.49
CA GLU A 165 -4.99 9.47 12.76
C GLU A 165 -5.70 8.61 13.80
N THR A 166 -5.17 8.58 15.02
CA THR A 166 -5.83 7.98 16.19
C THR A 166 -6.23 9.05 17.21
N LEU A 167 -7.43 8.91 17.77
CA LEU A 167 -7.94 9.79 18.85
C LEU A 167 -7.72 9.18 20.24
N GLY A 168 -7.31 7.92 20.31
CA GLY A 168 -7.44 7.09 21.50
C GLY A 168 -6.65 7.62 22.71
N PHE A 169 -5.44 8.11 22.50
CA PHE A 169 -4.59 8.59 23.60
C PHE A 169 -5.21 9.81 24.30
N GLN A 170 -5.58 10.85 23.53
CA GLN A 170 -6.16 12.07 24.09
C GLN A 170 -7.55 11.82 24.69
N GLN A 171 -8.35 10.96 24.06
CA GLN A 171 -9.62 10.53 24.63
C GLN A 171 -9.42 9.76 25.93
N ALA A 172 -8.41 8.89 26.05
CA ALA A 172 -8.12 8.16 27.27
C ALA A 172 -7.68 9.08 28.42
N LEU A 173 -6.83 10.08 28.15
CA LEU A 173 -6.45 11.09 29.16
C LEU A 173 -7.69 11.77 29.74
N LYS A 174 -8.64 12.15 28.88
CA LYS A 174 -9.90 12.77 29.30
C LYS A 174 -10.85 11.79 30.01
N ASN A 175 -11.10 10.63 29.41
CA ASN A 175 -12.12 9.67 29.86
C ASN A 175 -11.73 8.99 31.18
N TYR A 176 -10.43 8.78 31.41
CA TYR A 176 -9.92 8.20 32.67
C TYR A 176 -9.42 9.27 33.64
N ASN A 177 -9.57 10.56 33.32
CA ASN A 177 -9.12 11.69 34.12
C ASN A 177 -7.63 11.57 34.53
N LEU A 178 -6.78 11.20 33.57
CA LEU A 178 -5.34 11.03 33.78
C LEU A 178 -4.68 12.40 33.77
N ASN A 179 -4.24 12.85 34.95
CA ASN A 179 -3.58 14.12 35.12
C ASN A 179 -2.06 13.92 35.10
N ILE A 180 -1.52 13.59 33.93
CA ILE A 180 -0.09 13.35 33.74
C ILE A 180 0.59 14.52 33.01
N SER A 181 1.83 14.81 33.43
CA SER A 181 2.65 15.89 32.87
C SER A 181 2.96 15.67 31.38
N PRO A 182 3.28 16.74 30.61
CA PRO A 182 3.73 16.58 29.22
C PRO A 182 4.98 15.69 29.07
N VAL A 183 5.84 15.67 30.08
CA VAL A 183 7.00 14.78 30.18
C VAL A 183 6.55 13.32 30.24
N ASP A 184 5.59 13.01 31.12
CA ASP A 184 5.08 11.64 31.26
C ASP A 184 4.26 11.19 30.06
N GLN A 185 3.56 12.12 29.39
CA GLN A 185 2.87 11.82 28.12
C GLN A 185 3.86 11.40 27.03
N LEU A 186 4.93 12.17 26.81
CA LEU A 186 5.97 11.78 25.84
C LEU A 186 6.69 10.51 26.28
N ALA A 187 7.03 10.37 27.57
CA ALA A 187 7.64 9.16 28.09
C ALA A 187 6.78 7.91 27.86
N ALA A 188 5.45 8.03 27.93
CA ALA A 188 4.54 6.92 27.67
C ALA A 188 4.63 6.44 26.21
N TRP A 189 4.71 7.37 25.26
CA TRP A 189 4.96 7.07 23.85
C TRP A 189 6.34 6.46 23.61
N VAL A 190 7.39 6.98 24.25
CA VAL A 190 8.75 6.43 24.14
C VAL A 190 8.81 5.01 24.71
N CYS A 191 8.13 4.73 25.83
CA CYS A 191 8.02 3.38 26.38
C CYS A 191 7.25 2.43 25.45
N ALA A 192 6.14 2.89 24.86
CA ALA A 192 5.36 2.11 23.91
C ALA A 192 6.20 1.75 22.67
N VAL A 193 6.91 2.72 22.08
CA VAL A 193 7.81 2.47 20.93
C VAL A 193 8.94 1.51 21.30
N SER A 194 9.57 1.70 22.46
CA SER A 194 10.63 0.81 22.96
C SER A 194 10.13 -0.63 23.09
N GLN A 195 8.94 -0.85 23.65
CA GLN A 195 8.34 -2.19 23.74
C GLN A 195 8.01 -2.77 22.36
N ILE A 196 7.50 -1.95 21.45
CA ILE A 196 7.13 -2.40 20.10
C ILE A 196 8.34 -2.91 19.33
N TYR A 197 9.51 -2.31 19.44
CA TYR A 197 10.73 -2.86 18.83
C TYR A 197 11.03 -4.29 19.28
N PHE A 198 10.86 -4.59 20.56
CA PHE A 198 11.13 -5.94 21.11
C PHE A 198 10.03 -6.95 20.76
N GLN A 199 8.81 -6.48 20.49
CA GLN A 199 7.65 -7.34 20.22
C GLN A 199 7.27 -7.43 18.74
N PHE A 200 7.93 -6.66 17.86
CA PHE A 200 7.47 -6.48 16.48
C PHE A 200 7.37 -7.79 15.70
N ASP A 201 8.39 -8.65 15.80
CA ASP A 201 8.37 -9.96 15.14
C ASP A 201 7.23 -10.86 15.64
N GLN A 202 6.89 -10.79 16.94
CA GLN A 202 5.75 -11.52 17.49
C GLN A 202 4.41 -10.94 17.02
N LEU A 203 4.33 -9.63 16.82
CA LEU A 203 3.16 -8.97 16.24
C LEU A 203 2.97 -9.35 14.77
N LEU A 204 4.06 -9.40 13.99
CA LEU A 204 4.06 -9.89 12.62
C LEU A 204 3.68 -11.37 12.56
N PHE A 205 4.21 -12.19 13.47
CA PHE A 205 3.81 -13.59 13.61
C PHE A 205 2.31 -13.71 13.85
N ASN A 206 1.74 -12.91 14.76
CA ASN A 206 0.31 -12.96 15.03
C ASN A 206 -0.52 -12.57 13.80
N GLU A 207 -0.12 -11.51 13.09
CA GLU A 207 -0.81 -11.07 11.87
C GLU A 207 -0.77 -12.17 10.79
N TRP A 208 0.40 -12.80 10.59
CA TRP A 208 0.57 -13.92 9.66
C TRP A 208 -0.26 -15.14 10.09
N HIS A 209 -0.13 -15.57 11.35
CA HIS A 209 -0.83 -16.72 11.93
C HIS A 209 -2.34 -16.58 11.80
N GLU A 210 -2.87 -15.39 12.14
CA GLU A 210 -4.30 -15.10 12.01
C GLU A 210 -4.80 -15.30 10.59
N ARG A 211 -4.09 -14.75 9.60
CA ARG A 211 -4.51 -14.77 8.20
C ARG A 211 -4.41 -16.16 7.59
N VAL A 212 -3.29 -16.85 7.81
CA VAL A 212 -3.06 -18.19 7.27
C VAL A 212 -4.04 -19.18 7.89
N GLN A 213 -4.26 -19.14 9.21
CA GLN A 213 -5.22 -20.03 9.85
C GLN A 213 -6.67 -19.80 9.39
N LEU A 214 -7.08 -18.54 9.27
CA LEU A 214 -8.41 -18.20 8.75
C LEU A 214 -8.60 -18.71 7.33
N TYR A 215 -7.60 -18.54 6.46
CA TYR A 215 -7.61 -19.03 5.09
C TYR A 215 -7.72 -20.56 5.03
N LEU A 216 -6.86 -21.28 5.77
CA LEU A 216 -6.87 -22.74 5.79
C LEU A 216 -8.19 -23.32 6.32
N ILE A 217 -8.83 -22.65 7.29
CA ILE A 217 -10.16 -23.04 7.75
C ILE A 217 -11.20 -22.80 6.67
N GLU A 218 -11.20 -21.66 5.97
CA GLU A 218 -12.16 -21.40 4.90
C GLU A 218 -12.05 -22.42 3.77
N GLU A 219 -10.82 -22.81 3.38
CA GLU A 219 -10.60 -23.91 2.43
C GLU A 219 -11.15 -25.24 2.95
N ALA A 220 -10.81 -25.63 4.18
CA ALA A 220 -11.28 -26.88 4.75
C ALA A 220 -12.80 -26.94 4.92
N VAL A 221 -13.44 -25.81 5.26
CA VAL A 221 -14.89 -25.67 5.34
C VAL A 221 -15.54 -25.82 3.96
N ALA A 222 -14.94 -25.22 2.93
CA ALA A 222 -15.44 -25.32 1.56
C ALA A 222 -15.36 -26.76 1.05
N GLU A 223 -14.22 -27.43 1.23
CA GLU A 223 -14.02 -28.83 0.86
C GLU A 223 -14.96 -29.79 1.59
N ALA A 224 -15.20 -29.55 2.89
CA ALA A 224 -16.13 -30.35 3.69
C ALA A 224 -17.61 -29.96 3.44
N ASN A 225 -17.89 -29.00 2.55
CA ASN A 225 -19.22 -28.45 2.28
C ASN A 225 -19.96 -27.95 3.54
N LEU A 226 -19.21 -27.41 4.51
CA LEU A 226 -19.73 -26.95 5.80
C LEU A 226 -20.07 -25.46 5.84
N GLY A 227 -19.87 -24.72 4.74
CA GLY A 227 -20.06 -23.26 4.68
C GLY A 227 -21.48 -22.78 4.97
N HIS A 228 -22.48 -23.68 4.90
CA HIS A 228 -23.86 -23.37 5.27
C HIS A 228 -24.08 -23.26 6.79
N LYS A 229 -23.22 -23.89 7.62
CA LYS A 229 -23.32 -23.86 9.08
C LYS A 229 -23.02 -22.45 9.59
N ILE A 230 -23.83 -21.98 10.54
CA ILE A 230 -23.71 -20.63 11.13
C ILE A 230 -22.31 -20.41 11.71
N SER A 231 -21.75 -21.42 12.37
CA SER A 231 -20.41 -21.38 12.94
C SER A 231 -19.28 -21.17 11.93
N PHE A 232 -19.52 -21.32 10.62
CA PHE A 232 -18.50 -21.10 9.58
C PHE A 232 -18.86 -19.96 8.62
N LYS A 233 -19.95 -19.23 8.86
CA LYS A 233 -20.26 -18.06 8.03
C LYS A 233 -19.32 -16.91 8.38
N ARG A 234 -18.62 -16.38 7.37
CA ARG A 234 -17.83 -15.13 7.44
C ARG A 234 -16.80 -15.15 8.57
N ILE A 235 -15.99 -16.22 8.63
CA ILE A 235 -15.02 -16.45 9.72
C ILE A 235 -14.04 -15.27 9.85
N PRO A 236 -13.43 -14.74 8.77
CA PRO A 236 -12.53 -13.60 8.87
C PRO A 236 -13.23 -12.36 9.45
N GLN A 237 -14.46 -12.05 9.02
CA GLN A 237 -15.20 -10.89 9.55
C GLN A 237 -15.60 -11.10 11.02
N ALA A 238 -15.91 -12.33 11.43
CA ALA A 238 -16.19 -12.66 12.82
C ALA A 238 -14.96 -12.48 13.72
N TRP A 239 -13.75 -12.76 13.21
CA TRP A 239 -12.51 -12.47 13.93
C TRP A 239 -12.24 -10.97 13.99
N VAL A 240 -12.32 -10.25 12.87
CA VAL A 240 -12.10 -8.78 12.83
C VAL A 240 -12.96 -8.05 13.85
N THR A 241 -14.18 -8.52 14.10
CA THR A 241 -15.11 -7.93 15.09
C THR A 241 -14.64 -8.11 16.55
N GLN A 242 -13.85 -9.14 16.82
CA GLN A 242 -13.40 -9.51 18.18
C GLN A 242 -11.90 -9.32 18.38
N ARG A 243 -11.16 -9.01 17.32
CA ARG A 243 -9.71 -8.83 17.34
C ARG A 243 -9.35 -7.71 18.31
N PRO A 244 -8.53 -7.98 19.34
CA PRO A 244 -8.12 -6.96 20.28
C PRO A 244 -7.02 -6.07 19.68
N TYR A 245 -7.16 -4.76 19.81
CA TYR A 245 -6.10 -3.77 19.50
C TYR A 245 -5.43 -3.19 20.75
N ARG A 246 -5.86 -3.66 21.93
CA ARG A 246 -5.29 -3.37 23.24
C ARG A 246 -5.48 -4.57 24.16
N ARG A 247 -4.71 -4.61 25.26
CA ARG A 247 -4.92 -5.59 26.33
C ARG A 247 -6.27 -5.34 27.01
N GLY A 248 -7.07 -6.38 27.13
CA GLY A 248 -8.33 -6.35 27.87
C GLY A 248 -8.10 -6.46 29.38
N PRO A 249 -9.17 -6.28 30.18
CA PRO A 249 -9.10 -6.50 31.63
C PRO A 249 -8.83 -7.96 32.01
N ASP A 250 -8.97 -8.89 31.06
CA ASP A 250 -8.66 -10.32 31.18
C ASP A 250 -7.22 -10.67 30.74
N ALA A 251 -6.35 -9.66 30.57
CA ALA A 251 -4.93 -9.89 30.33
C ALA A 251 -4.20 -10.25 31.63
N GLU A 252 -3.28 -11.22 31.57
CA GLU A 252 -2.48 -11.59 32.74
C GLU A 252 -1.47 -10.47 33.09
N PRO A 253 -1.04 -10.30 34.36
CA PRO A 253 -0.22 -9.16 34.80
C PRO A 253 1.08 -8.94 34.00
N ASN A 254 1.70 -10.01 33.51
CA ASN A 254 2.94 -9.97 32.72
C ASN A 254 2.72 -10.35 31.25
N GLU A 255 1.46 -10.41 30.80
CA GLU A 255 1.15 -10.72 29.41
C GLU A 255 1.41 -9.49 28.52
N THR A 256 2.28 -9.68 27.53
CA THR A 256 2.49 -8.68 26.48
C THR A 256 1.25 -8.62 25.58
N TYR A 257 1.03 -7.49 24.90
CA TYR A 257 -0.09 -7.40 23.98
C TYR A 257 -0.03 -8.44 22.86
N ALA A 258 1.17 -8.76 22.37
CA ALA A 258 1.35 -9.79 21.36
C ALA A 258 0.92 -11.18 21.88
N LEU A 259 1.28 -11.55 23.11
CA LEU A 259 0.84 -12.81 23.72
C LEU A 259 -0.69 -12.83 23.95
N TYR A 260 -1.24 -11.72 24.46
CA TYR A 260 -2.68 -11.55 24.65
C TYR A 260 -3.46 -11.75 23.35
N ARG A 261 -3.05 -11.06 22.27
CA ARG A 261 -3.70 -11.17 20.96
C ARG A 261 -3.67 -12.60 20.43
N LYS A 262 -2.52 -13.27 20.54
CA LYS A 262 -2.37 -14.67 20.15
C LYS A 262 -3.33 -15.58 20.93
N ARG A 263 -3.38 -15.47 22.26
CA ARG A 263 -4.28 -16.27 23.10
C ARG A 263 -5.75 -16.05 22.73
N ARG A 264 -6.16 -14.80 22.51
CA ARG A 264 -7.53 -14.46 22.09
C ARG A 264 -7.87 -15.09 20.72
N PHE A 265 -6.93 -15.07 19.78
CA PHE A 265 -7.12 -15.70 18.48
C PHE A 265 -7.17 -17.23 18.58
N ASP A 266 -6.25 -17.85 19.32
CA ASP A 266 -6.20 -19.30 19.49
C ASP A 266 -7.50 -19.82 20.13
N ASN A 267 -8.05 -19.09 21.10
CA ASN A 267 -9.35 -19.41 21.69
C ASN A 267 -10.50 -19.30 20.67
N PHE A 268 -10.50 -18.23 19.85
CA PHE A 268 -11.45 -18.08 18.74
C PHE A 268 -11.33 -19.24 17.75
N LEU A 269 -10.11 -19.60 17.37
CA LEU A 269 -9.78 -20.64 16.41
C LEU A 269 -10.20 -22.03 16.89
N GLN A 270 -9.88 -22.37 18.14
CA GLN A 270 -10.17 -23.68 18.74
C GLN A 270 -11.69 -23.97 18.77
N SER A 271 -12.52 -22.94 18.98
CA SER A 271 -13.98 -23.07 18.92
C SER A 271 -14.52 -23.48 17.55
N ARG A 272 -13.73 -23.26 16.48
CA ARG A 272 -14.08 -23.59 15.09
C ARG A 272 -13.42 -24.87 14.62
N LEU A 273 -12.14 -25.08 14.96
CA LEU A 273 -11.40 -26.28 14.61
C LEU A 273 -12.06 -27.54 15.18
N SER A 274 -12.55 -27.48 16.42
CA SER A 274 -13.25 -28.61 17.07
C SER A 274 -14.55 -29.05 16.35
N LEU A 275 -15.10 -28.19 15.49
CA LEU A 275 -16.30 -28.47 14.69
C LEU A 275 -16.00 -29.09 13.31
N LEU A 276 -14.72 -29.10 12.90
CA LEU A 276 -14.27 -29.73 11.66
C LEU A 276 -14.03 -31.23 11.86
N PRO A 277 -14.19 -32.07 10.83
CA PRO A 277 -13.85 -33.48 10.96
C PRO A 277 -12.33 -33.67 11.18
N PRO A 278 -11.89 -34.75 11.85
CA PRO A 278 -10.48 -34.93 12.25
C PRO A 278 -9.49 -34.88 11.08
N LEU A 279 -9.89 -35.40 9.90
CA LEU A 279 -9.05 -35.38 8.70
C LEU A 279 -8.72 -33.94 8.26
N GLN A 280 -9.69 -33.04 8.31
CA GLN A 280 -9.51 -31.62 7.97
C GLN A 280 -8.63 -30.91 9.02
N GLN A 281 -8.78 -31.26 10.30
CA GLN A 281 -7.94 -30.70 11.37
C GLN A 281 -6.45 -31.08 11.17
N GLU A 282 -6.16 -32.35 10.92
CA GLU A 282 -4.79 -32.82 10.62
C GLU A 282 -4.22 -32.16 9.37
N ARG A 283 -5.04 -31.99 8.33
CA ARG A 283 -4.62 -31.32 7.09
C ARG A 283 -4.29 -29.83 7.31
N ILE A 284 -5.12 -29.10 8.05
CA ILE A 284 -4.85 -27.69 8.41
C ILE A 284 -3.53 -27.61 9.17
N LYS A 285 -3.32 -28.48 10.16
CA LYS A 285 -2.09 -28.52 10.96
C LYS A 285 -0.85 -28.76 10.09
N ALA A 286 -0.90 -29.74 9.19
CA ALA A 286 0.21 -30.05 8.28
C ALA A 286 0.52 -28.88 7.33
N PHE A 287 -0.51 -28.29 6.70
CA PHE A 287 -0.30 -27.14 5.81
C PHE A 287 0.22 -25.90 6.55
N TYR A 288 -0.33 -25.62 7.74
CA TYR A 288 0.15 -24.52 8.56
C TYR A 288 1.64 -24.67 8.90
N GLN A 289 2.07 -25.87 9.29
CA GLN A 289 3.48 -26.14 9.61
C GLN A 289 4.40 -25.93 8.40
N ASN A 290 4.01 -26.43 7.22
CA ASN A 290 4.79 -26.23 5.99
C ASN A 290 4.88 -24.74 5.63
N ARG A 291 3.75 -24.03 5.63
CA ARG A 291 3.74 -22.59 5.34
C ARG A 291 4.50 -21.76 6.36
N ALA A 292 4.46 -22.13 7.64
CA ALA A 292 5.23 -21.44 8.69
C ALA A 292 6.74 -21.59 8.48
N ALA A 293 7.20 -22.73 7.98
CA ALA A 293 8.62 -22.94 7.68
C ALA A 293 9.06 -22.17 6.43
N GLU A 294 8.20 -22.08 5.42
CA GLU A 294 8.53 -21.49 4.11
C GLU A 294 8.30 -19.97 4.05
N GLU A 295 7.17 -19.46 4.58
CA GLU A 295 6.68 -18.10 4.29
C GLU A 295 6.91 -17.11 5.44
N LEU A 296 6.84 -17.56 6.69
CA LEU A 296 6.89 -16.66 7.86
C LEU A 296 8.22 -15.87 7.96
N PRO A 297 9.42 -16.47 7.76
CA PRO A 297 10.67 -15.71 7.85
C PRO A 297 10.76 -14.58 6.83
N ALA A 298 10.33 -14.85 5.59
CA ALA A 298 10.28 -13.87 4.50
C ALA A 298 9.29 -12.75 4.83
N TYR A 299 8.09 -13.09 5.30
CA TYR A 299 7.09 -12.11 5.74
C TYR A 299 7.60 -11.22 6.87
N GLN A 300 8.26 -11.80 7.89
CA GLN A 300 8.83 -11.02 8.98
C GLN A 300 9.97 -10.11 8.50
N GLN A 301 10.86 -10.60 7.63
CA GLN A 301 11.93 -9.80 7.06
C GLN A 301 11.41 -8.62 6.24
N GLN A 302 10.44 -8.87 5.37
CA GLN A 302 9.76 -7.88 4.54
C GLN A 302 9.15 -6.75 5.40
N MET A 303 8.40 -7.13 6.44
CA MET A 303 7.61 -6.19 7.24
C MET A 303 8.37 -5.53 8.39
N ASN A 304 9.56 -6.02 8.75
CA ASN A 304 10.25 -5.55 9.95
C ASN A 304 10.61 -4.06 9.85
N ILE A 305 10.28 -3.30 10.90
CA ILE A 305 10.56 -1.86 11.01
C ILE A 305 11.95 -1.55 11.54
N LEU A 306 12.67 -2.52 12.12
CA LEU A 306 14.05 -2.35 12.60
C LEU A 306 15.04 -2.38 11.43
N ALA A 307 14.88 -1.41 10.53
CA ALA A 307 15.80 -1.15 9.45
C ALA A 307 15.72 0.33 9.05
N THR A 308 16.80 0.82 8.46
CA THR A 308 16.86 2.13 7.81
C THR A 308 16.86 1.95 6.31
N LEU A 309 16.29 2.91 5.59
CA LEU A 309 16.40 2.93 4.13
C LEU A 309 17.73 3.56 3.70
N GLY A 310 18.41 2.89 2.78
CA GLY A 310 19.56 3.42 2.07
C GLY A 310 19.15 3.80 0.66
N PRO A 311 19.07 5.10 0.32
CA PRO A 311 18.73 5.52 -1.03
C PRO A 311 19.79 5.02 -2.01
N ASP A 312 19.34 4.40 -3.09
CA ASP A 312 20.12 4.09 -4.28
C ASP A 312 19.33 4.59 -5.49
N LYS A 313 20.03 4.80 -6.60
CA LYS A 313 19.51 5.44 -7.79
C LYS A 313 18.25 4.76 -8.35
N TYR A 314 18.11 3.44 -8.16
CA TYR A 314 17.02 2.65 -8.75
C TYR A 314 16.15 1.90 -7.76
N ARG A 315 16.58 1.80 -6.49
CA ARG A 315 15.85 1.07 -5.47
C ARG A 315 16.17 1.61 -4.09
N GLU A 316 15.28 1.38 -3.14
CA GLU A 316 15.64 1.47 -1.73
C GLU A 316 16.36 0.20 -1.29
N ASN A 317 17.40 0.36 -0.47
CA ASN A 317 18.04 -0.78 0.19
C ASN A 317 17.71 -0.75 1.67
N LYS A 318 16.93 -1.74 2.13
CA LYS A 318 16.64 -1.92 3.54
C LYS A 318 17.88 -2.43 4.27
N ARG A 319 18.39 -1.66 5.24
CA ARG A 319 19.54 -2.04 6.07
C ARG A 319 19.06 -2.36 7.49
N PRO A 320 19.15 -3.62 7.94
CA PRO A 320 18.73 -4.01 9.29
C PRO A 320 19.44 -3.21 10.37
N ILE A 321 18.71 -2.83 11.40
CA ILE A 321 19.23 -2.19 12.61
C ILE A 321 19.22 -3.24 13.72
N PRO A 322 20.39 -3.61 14.28
CA PRO A 322 20.43 -4.46 15.47
C PRO A 322 19.67 -3.81 16.63
N LEU A 323 18.93 -4.62 17.39
CA LEU A 323 18.08 -4.11 18.49
C LEU A 323 18.87 -3.33 19.55
N TRP A 324 20.13 -3.71 19.80
CA TRP A 324 21.05 -3.02 20.72
C TRP A 324 21.64 -1.72 20.16
N GLN A 325 21.37 -1.38 18.90
CA GLN A 325 21.68 -0.08 18.30
C GLN A 325 20.43 0.79 18.16
N ALA A 326 19.24 0.18 18.22
CA ALA A 326 17.98 0.88 18.01
C ALA A 326 17.80 2.07 18.97
N ARG A 327 17.43 3.19 18.39
CA ARG A 327 17.11 4.46 19.05
C ARG A 327 15.67 4.84 18.72
N ILE A 328 15.14 5.77 19.52
CA ILE A 328 13.88 6.44 19.28
C ILE A 328 14.21 7.91 19.04
N GLY A 329 13.82 8.43 17.88
CA GLY A 329 13.98 9.84 17.56
C GLY A 329 12.89 10.66 18.23
N ILE A 330 13.25 11.79 18.83
CA ILE A 330 12.30 12.73 19.42
C ILE A 330 12.56 14.10 18.79
N ILE A 331 11.51 14.74 18.29
CA ILE A 331 11.55 16.14 17.87
C ILE A 331 10.79 16.95 18.90
N LEU A 332 11.45 17.95 19.48
CA LEU A 332 10.85 18.90 20.40
C LEU A 332 11.46 20.29 20.19
N ARG A 333 10.60 21.26 19.90
CA ARG A 333 10.93 22.64 19.50
C ARG A 333 11.89 22.67 18.32
N ASN A 334 11.57 21.92 17.26
CA ASN A 334 12.40 21.76 16.06
C ASN A 334 13.81 21.19 16.31
N ARG A 335 14.05 20.54 17.46
CA ARG A 335 15.34 19.92 17.80
C ARG A 335 15.21 18.40 17.87
N TYR A 336 16.22 17.71 17.37
CA TYR A 336 16.28 16.25 17.37
C TYR A 336 17.03 15.71 18.59
N TYR A 337 16.48 14.67 19.19
CA TYR A 337 17.08 13.94 20.30
C TYR A 337 16.98 12.43 20.06
N LEU A 338 17.93 11.67 20.58
CA LEU A 338 17.96 10.21 20.48
C LEU A 338 17.89 9.56 21.86
N VAL A 339 16.90 8.69 22.05
CA VAL A 339 16.74 7.85 23.24
C VAL A 339 17.05 6.40 22.90
N PRO A 340 17.94 5.68 23.62
CA PRO A 340 18.13 4.25 23.44
C PRO A 340 16.82 3.49 23.65
N ALA A 341 16.50 2.55 22.76
CA ALA A 341 15.30 1.74 22.91
C ALA A 341 15.49 0.53 23.84
N TYR A 342 16.72 0.24 24.24
CA TYR A 342 17.11 -0.88 25.08
C TYR A 342 17.62 -0.41 26.44
N HIS A 343 17.61 -1.33 27.41
CA HIS A 343 18.18 -1.06 28.73
C HIS A 343 19.69 -0.91 28.63
N SER A 344 20.19 0.24 29.07
CA SER A 344 21.61 0.58 29.07
C SER A 344 22.13 0.95 30.45
N ASP A 345 23.43 0.83 30.67
CA ASP A 345 24.09 1.43 31.84
C ASP A 345 24.18 2.96 31.74
N GLN A 346 24.83 3.58 32.74
CA GLN A 346 24.99 5.03 32.84
C GLN A 346 25.83 5.64 31.71
N ILE A 347 26.65 4.85 31.01
CA ILE A 347 27.47 5.31 29.89
C ILE A 347 26.88 4.86 28.53
N GLY A 348 25.67 4.28 28.54
CA GLY A 348 24.94 3.91 27.34
C GLY A 348 25.27 2.54 26.76
N ARG A 349 25.99 1.66 27.49
CA ARG A 349 26.25 0.29 27.03
C ARG A 349 25.01 -0.60 27.20
N PRO A 350 24.67 -1.46 26.22
CA PRO A 350 23.57 -2.42 26.35
C PRO A 350 23.77 -3.35 27.54
N MET A 351 22.69 -3.71 28.22
CA MET A 351 22.71 -4.63 29.36
C MET A 351 22.17 -6.01 28.96
N LEU A 352 22.96 -7.06 29.22
CA LEU A 352 22.54 -8.46 29.11
C LEU A 352 21.86 -8.90 30.40
N PHE A 353 20.74 -9.60 30.31
CA PHE A 353 20.05 -10.22 31.44
C PHE A 353 20.04 -11.75 31.28
N GLU A 354 20.31 -12.50 32.35
CA GLU A 354 20.35 -13.98 32.33
C GLU A 354 18.95 -14.62 32.15
N THR A 355 17.92 -14.05 32.77
CA THR A 355 16.52 -14.54 32.76
C THR A 355 15.50 -13.40 32.70
N GLU A 356 14.29 -13.63 32.18
CA GLU A 356 13.26 -12.57 32.04
C GLU A 356 12.74 -12.00 33.38
N SER A 357 13.13 -12.58 34.52
CA SER A 357 12.63 -12.15 35.85
C SER A 357 13.23 -10.81 36.30
N SER A 358 12.48 -10.05 37.10
CA SER A 358 12.94 -8.77 37.67
C SER A 358 14.28 -8.87 38.41
N ASP A 359 14.56 -10.04 39.00
CA ASP A 359 15.71 -10.29 39.88
C ASP A 359 16.91 -10.88 39.14
N SER A 360 16.86 -10.89 37.80
CA SER A 360 17.93 -11.43 36.97
C SER A 360 19.25 -10.66 37.14
N LYS A 361 20.36 -11.39 37.20
CA LYS A 361 21.70 -10.81 37.10
C LYS A 361 21.86 -10.17 35.73
N PHE A 362 22.59 -9.06 35.72
CA PHE A 362 22.85 -8.32 34.50
C PHE A 362 24.30 -7.87 34.39
N TYR A 363 24.77 -7.79 33.14
CA TYR A 363 26.15 -7.40 32.84
C TYR A 363 26.16 -6.45 31.62
N PRO A 364 27.04 -5.44 31.60
CA PRO A 364 27.17 -4.57 30.45
C PRO A 364 27.88 -5.28 29.30
N LEU A 365 27.38 -5.09 28.09
CA LEU A 365 27.99 -5.56 26.85
C LEU A 365 28.90 -4.49 26.24
N GLN A 366 29.87 -4.92 25.44
CA GLN A 366 30.88 -4.05 24.85
C GLN A 366 30.68 -3.95 23.33
N PRO A 367 30.09 -2.84 22.82
CA PRO A 367 30.07 -2.61 21.38
C PRO A 367 31.44 -2.16 20.88
N ASP A 368 31.85 -2.62 19.69
CA ASP A 368 33.03 -2.10 19.01
C ASP A 368 32.68 -1.02 17.96
N TYR A 369 33.71 -0.46 17.33
CA TYR A 369 33.57 0.55 16.27
C TYR A 369 33.07 -0.01 14.94
N ASN A 370 33.08 -1.34 14.75
CA ASN A 370 32.59 -2.01 13.54
C ASN A 370 31.12 -2.41 13.64
N GLY A 371 30.45 -2.11 14.76
CA GLY A 371 29.07 -2.51 14.99
C GLY A 371 28.92 -3.98 15.40
N ASN A 372 29.94 -4.57 16.01
CA ASN A 372 29.88 -5.85 16.68
C ASN A 372 29.60 -5.65 18.17
N LEU A 373 29.09 -6.71 18.83
CA LEU A 373 28.76 -6.71 20.24
C LEU A 373 29.52 -7.85 20.93
N TYR A 374 30.15 -7.56 22.07
CA TYR A 374 30.95 -8.53 22.82
C TYR A 374 30.46 -8.66 24.26
N ASP A 375 30.65 -9.84 24.85
CA ASP A 375 30.54 -10.03 26.31
C ASP A 375 31.78 -9.47 27.04
N LEU A 376 31.83 -9.65 28.36
CA LEU A 376 32.95 -9.16 29.19
C LEU A 376 34.23 -9.97 28.96
N GLU A 377 34.10 -11.19 28.46
CA GLU A 377 35.18 -12.12 28.13
C GLU A 377 35.74 -11.90 26.71
N GLY A 378 35.13 -11.02 25.91
CA GLY A 378 35.55 -10.69 24.55
C GLY A 378 35.02 -11.63 23.48
N ASN A 379 34.00 -12.44 23.78
CA ASN A 379 33.34 -13.29 22.80
C ASN A 379 32.34 -12.49 21.96
N LEU A 380 32.31 -12.76 20.67
CA LEU A 380 31.42 -12.10 19.73
C LEU A 380 29.97 -12.61 19.90
N LEU A 381 29.03 -11.68 19.98
CA LEU A 381 27.62 -11.94 20.22
C LEU A 381 26.76 -11.62 19.00
N GLU A 382 25.64 -12.34 18.91
CA GLU A 382 24.56 -12.11 17.96
C GLU A 382 23.26 -11.90 18.75
N VAL A 383 22.49 -10.89 18.35
CA VAL A 383 21.22 -10.56 19.02
C VAL A 383 20.08 -10.83 18.04
N SER A 384 19.15 -11.70 18.41
CA SER A 384 17.93 -11.91 17.63
C SER A 384 17.05 -10.66 17.67
N ARG A 385 16.08 -10.62 16.76
CA ARG A 385 15.10 -9.53 16.70
C ARG A 385 14.16 -9.48 17.92
N SER A 386 13.99 -10.58 18.63
CA SER A 386 13.28 -10.63 19.93
C SER A 386 14.16 -10.20 21.11
N GLY A 387 15.43 -9.88 20.87
CA GLY A 387 16.38 -9.49 21.90
C GLY A 387 17.12 -10.65 22.57
N GLN A 388 16.93 -11.90 22.14
CA GLN A 388 17.70 -13.02 22.66
C GLN A 388 19.17 -12.92 22.20
N VAL A 389 20.11 -13.12 23.12
CA VAL A 389 21.54 -12.97 22.87
C VAL A 389 22.20 -14.33 22.82
N PHE A 390 22.95 -14.56 21.75
CA PHE A 390 23.69 -15.78 21.48
C PHE A 390 25.17 -15.48 21.32
N GLN A 391 26.02 -16.40 21.77
CA GLN A 391 27.41 -16.39 21.35
C GLN A 391 27.49 -16.85 19.89
N LYS A 392 28.16 -16.07 19.03
CA LYS A 392 28.06 -16.22 17.56
C LYS A 392 28.54 -17.58 17.06
N ASP A 393 29.62 -18.10 17.65
CA ASP A 393 30.29 -19.33 17.22
C ASP A 393 29.59 -20.60 17.74
N SER A 394 29.17 -20.61 19.00
CA SER A 394 28.51 -21.77 19.62
C SER A 394 27.01 -21.81 19.40
N LYS A 395 26.40 -20.68 19.00
CA LYS A 395 24.94 -20.45 18.98
C LYS A 395 24.26 -20.72 20.34
N GLN A 396 25.04 -20.74 21.43
CA GLN A 396 24.50 -20.89 22.77
C GLN A 396 23.81 -19.60 23.21
N SER A 397 22.57 -19.71 23.69
CA SER A 397 21.86 -18.60 24.32
C SER A 397 22.51 -18.27 25.66
N ILE A 398 22.91 -17.01 25.83
CA ILE A 398 23.57 -16.52 27.06
C ILE A 398 22.68 -15.56 27.87
N GLY A 399 21.58 -15.10 27.28
CA GLY A 399 20.63 -14.20 27.94
C GLY A 399 19.79 -13.45 26.91
N PHE A 400 19.29 -12.27 27.30
CA PHE A 400 18.46 -11.43 26.45
C PHE A 400 18.63 -9.95 26.82
N LEU A 401 18.32 -9.08 25.88
CA LEU A 401 18.19 -7.65 26.07
C LEU A 401 16.78 -7.31 26.54
N ARG A 402 16.63 -6.19 27.22
CA ARG A 402 15.33 -5.65 27.64
C ARG A 402 15.06 -4.28 26.99
N PRO A 403 13.78 -3.90 26.83
CA PRO A 403 13.41 -2.51 26.59
C PRO A 403 14.04 -1.57 27.63
N ALA A 404 14.26 -0.31 27.25
CA ALA A 404 14.74 0.70 28.19
C ALA A 404 13.81 0.79 29.41
N SER A 405 14.38 0.95 30.61
CA SER A 405 13.55 1.05 31.82
C SER A 405 12.72 2.33 31.77
N PHE A 406 11.48 2.25 32.24
CA PHE A 406 10.60 3.42 32.26
C PHE A 406 11.20 4.56 33.10
N GLN A 407 11.98 4.26 34.16
CA GLN A 407 12.67 5.31 34.93
C GLN A 407 13.73 6.01 34.08
N ALA A 408 14.55 5.27 33.32
CA ALA A 408 15.55 5.86 32.44
C ALA A 408 14.89 6.71 31.35
N ILE A 409 13.82 6.21 30.72
CA ILE A 409 13.05 6.94 29.73
C ILE A 409 12.49 8.24 30.31
N ARG A 410 11.78 8.18 31.45
CA ARG A 410 11.21 9.38 32.08
C ARG A 410 12.29 10.42 32.39
N ARG A 411 13.46 9.99 32.90
CA ARG A 411 14.60 10.88 33.18
C ARG A 411 15.16 11.53 31.91
N GLN A 412 15.37 10.76 30.85
CA GLN A 412 15.86 11.30 29.58
C GLN A 412 14.87 12.26 28.94
N VAL A 413 13.57 11.95 28.96
CA VAL A 413 12.53 12.85 28.45
C VAL A 413 12.47 14.13 29.28
N ALA A 414 12.57 14.05 30.61
CA ALA A 414 12.65 15.24 31.46
C ALA A 414 13.86 16.12 31.12
N ALA A 415 15.03 15.51 30.88
CA ALA A 415 16.23 16.22 30.45
C ALA A 415 16.06 16.88 29.07
N ILE A 416 15.40 16.21 28.12
CA ILE A 416 15.06 16.77 26.80
C ILE A 416 14.18 18.01 26.95
N PHE A 417 13.14 17.96 27.79
CA PHE A 417 12.28 19.12 28.06
C PHE A 417 13.04 20.27 28.70
N ALA A 418 13.87 19.99 29.71
CA ALA A 418 14.69 21.01 30.38
C ALA A 418 15.67 21.69 29.40
N HIS A 419 16.33 20.90 28.56
CA HIS A 419 17.24 21.41 27.54
C HIS A 419 16.50 22.23 26.47
N ALA A 420 15.39 21.74 25.93
CA ALA A 420 14.61 22.45 24.91
C ALA A 420 14.00 23.76 25.44
N GLN A 421 13.85 23.91 26.75
CA GLN A 421 13.40 25.14 27.40
C GLN A 421 14.49 26.21 27.52
N SER A 422 15.73 25.80 27.75
CA SER A 422 16.87 26.72 27.94
C SER A 422 17.64 27.01 26.66
N ALA A 423 17.53 26.15 25.64
CA ALA A 423 18.23 26.31 24.37
C ALA A 423 17.66 27.47 23.53
N GLU A 424 18.52 28.07 22.70
CA GLU A 424 18.11 29.05 21.69
C GLU A 424 17.09 28.45 20.71
N PRO A 425 16.36 29.25 19.92
CA PRO A 425 15.52 28.73 18.84
C PRO A 425 16.35 27.92 17.84
N ALA A 426 15.86 26.74 17.45
CA ALA A 426 16.47 25.98 16.36
C ALA A 426 16.23 26.69 15.01
N PRO A 427 17.14 26.54 14.03
CA PRO A 427 16.90 27.07 12.70
C PRO A 427 15.64 26.45 12.08
N GLU A 428 14.90 27.26 11.33
CA GLU A 428 13.64 26.84 10.71
C GLU A 428 13.85 25.78 9.62
N ILE A 429 14.96 25.90 8.87
CA ILE A 429 15.37 24.94 7.84
C ILE A 429 16.70 24.30 8.25
N GLY A 430 16.67 22.98 8.47
CA GLY A 430 17.82 22.15 8.84
C GLY A 430 18.27 21.22 7.71
N LEU A 431 19.32 20.45 8.00
CA LEU A 431 19.83 19.38 7.12
C LEU A 431 18.75 18.34 6.79
N ASP A 432 17.91 18.03 7.77
CA ASP A 432 16.77 17.12 7.65
C ASP A 432 15.79 17.58 6.57
N ASP A 433 15.36 18.85 6.62
CA ASP A 433 14.43 19.41 5.65
C ASP A 433 15.04 19.44 4.24
N GLN A 434 16.34 19.79 4.15
CA GLN A 434 17.06 19.76 2.87
C GLN A 434 17.05 18.36 2.27
N LEU A 435 17.40 17.32 3.05
CA LEU A 435 17.47 15.94 2.56
C LEU A 435 16.10 15.40 2.14
N VAL A 436 15.05 15.61 2.94
CA VAL A 436 13.69 15.18 2.61
C VAL A 436 13.17 15.90 1.36
N SER A 437 13.61 17.14 1.14
CA SER A 437 13.25 17.89 -0.06
C SER A 437 13.97 17.46 -1.34
N ILE A 438 15.06 16.68 -1.26
CA ILE A 438 15.83 16.22 -2.44
C ILE A 438 15.22 14.94 -3.01
N ARG A 439 15.13 14.85 -4.34
CA ARG A 439 14.63 13.65 -5.02
C ARG A 439 15.38 12.41 -4.55
N ARG A 440 14.64 11.33 -4.30
CA ARG A 440 15.23 10.14 -3.67
C ARG A 440 16.40 9.56 -4.46
N VAL A 441 16.30 9.60 -5.79
CA VAL A 441 17.35 9.15 -6.74
C VAL A 441 18.66 9.94 -6.66
N GLU A 442 18.64 11.16 -6.11
CA GLU A 442 19.82 12.02 -5.97
C GLU A 442 20.40 12.00 -4.55
N GLN A 443 19.67 11.45 -3.57
CA GLN A 443 20.08 11.51 -2.17
C GLN A 443 21.39 10.79 -1.88
N GLU A 444 21.72 9.72 -2.62
CA GLU A 444 23.01 9.05 -2.47
C GLU A 444 24.18 10.01 -2.80
N GLN A 445 24.06 10.75 -3.91
CA GLN A 445 25.06 11.73 -4.33
C GLN A 445 25.05 12.95 -3.40
N ALA A 446 23.87 13.41 -2.98
CA ALA A 446 23.71 14.50 -2.02
C ALA A 446 24.44 14.21 -0.71
N ARG A 447 24.26 13.01 -0.15
CA ARG A 447 24.92 12.61 1.10
C ARG A 447 26.44 12.47 0.95
N LYS A 448 26.93 12.04 -0.22
CA LYS A 448 28.37 12.00 -0.53
C LYS A 448 28.97 13.41 -0.66
N SER A 449 28.17 14.41 -1.05
CA SER A 449 28.63 15.80 -1.23
C SER A 449 28.76 16.58 0.08
N LEU A 450 28.23 16.07 1.20
CA LEU A 450 28.30 16.72 2.50
C LEU A 450 29.75 17.00 2.87
N SER A 451 30.11 18.24 3.12
CA SER A 451 31.49 18.64 3.42
C SER A 451 31.85 18.48 4.91
N ASN A 452 30.84 18.40 5.76
CA ASN A 452 30.94 18.43 7.20
C ASN A 452 30.85 17.01 7.81
N ASP A 453 31.89 16.59 8.52
CA ASP A 453 31.91 15.29 9.21
C ASP A 453 30.85 15.18 10.31
N VAL A 454 30.50 16.29 10.97
CA VAL A 454 29.43 16.32 11.97
C VAL A 454 28.08 16.00 11.31
N ALA A 455 27.78 16.62 10.17
CA ALA A 455 26.55 16.33 9.42
C ALA A 455 26.46 14.85 9.02
N ARG A 456 27.58 14.25 8.58
CA ARG A 456 27.63 12.82 8.26
C ARG A 456 27.39 11.95 9.50
N GLN A 457 28.02 12.27 10.63
CA GLN A 457 27.82 11.55 11.90
C GLN A 457 26.38 11.66 12.41
N GLU A 458 25.75 12.83 12.30
CA GLU A 458 24.35 13.02 12.71
C GLU A 458 23.38 12.25 11.81
N ILE A 459 23.64 12.19 10.50
CA ILE A 459 22.88 11.34 9.57
C ILE A 459 23.03 9.87 9.94
N GLU A 460 24.25 9.40 10.22
CA GLU A 460 24.45 8.00 10.64
C GLU A 460 23.78 7.73 12.00
N ALA A 461 23.81 8.68 12.94
CA ALA A 461 23.17 8.53 14.24
C ALA A 461 21.63 8.40 14.14
N ILE A 462 20.97 9.24 13.32
CA ILE A 462 19.51 9.19 13.20
C ILE A 462 19.01 7.96 12.43
N LYS A 463 19.83 7.34 11.58
CA LYS A 463 19.47 6.08 10.90
C LYS A 463 19.14 4.96 11.86
N TYR A 464 19.69 5.00 13.08
CA TYR A 464 19.34 4.04 14.12
C TYR A 464 17.97 4.30 14.77
N ALA A 465 17.24 5.34 14.37
CA ALA A 465 15.89 5.65 14.83
C ALA A 465 14.83 5.36 13.74
N PRO A 466 14.35 4.11 13.61
CA PRO A 466 13.33 3.78 12.63
C PRO A 466 11.95 4.39 12.97
N ILE A 467 11.71 4.77 14.22
CA ILE A 467 10.53 5.52 14.65
C ILE A 467 10.97 6.88 15.21
N ILE A 468 10.31 7.93 14.74
CA ILE A 468 10.46 9.31 15.23
C ILE A 468 9.14 9.76 15.85
N ILE A 469 9.21 10.40 17.02
CA ILE A 469 8.08 11.06 17.67
C ILE A 469 8.30 12.57 17.55
N ASN A 470 7.51 13.22 16.70
CA ASN A 470 7.44 14.66 16.67
C ASN A 470 6.44 15.16 17.71
N TRP A 471 6.98 15.76 18.77
CA TRP A 471 6.22 16.26 19.91
C TRP A 471 5.87 17.75 19.79
N ASP A 472 6.23 18.40 18.68
CA ASP A 472 5.74 19.73 18.35
C ASP A 472 4.27 19.65 17.96
N GLU A 473 3.42 20.40 18.66
CA GLU A 473 1.97 20.34 18.49
C GLU A 473 1.56 20.90 17.14
N GLN A 474 0.85 20.08 16.36
CA GLN A 474 0.31 20.42 15.05
C GLN A 474 -1.18 20.79 15.14
N ASP A 475 -1.65 21.59 14.18
CA ASP A 475 -3.08 21.88 14.03
C ASP A 475 -3.80 20.67 13.43
N GLY A 476 -4.53 19.95 14.28
CA GLY A 476 -5.30 18.76 13.88
C GLY A 476 -6.47 19.06 12.93
N SER A 477 -6.87 20.32 12.75
CA SER A 477 -7.90 20.69 11.79
C SER A 477 -7.42 20.67 10.33
N GLN A 478 -6.09 20.67 10.13
CA GLN A 478 -5.50 20.59 8.79
C GLN A 478 -5.67 19.19 8.20
N PRO A 479 -5.73 19.07 6.86
CA PRO A 479 -5.62 17.78 6.17
C PRO A 479 -4.36 17.00 6.59
N LEU A 480 -4.44 15.67 6.64
CA LEU A 480 -3.32 14.81 7.04
C LEU A 480 -2.09 15.02 6.14
N ALA A 481 -2.30 15.36 4.87
CA ALA A 481 -1.20 15.62 3.94
C ALA A 481 -0.41 16.87 4.31
N ASN A 482 -0.98 17.82 5.06
CA ASN A 482 -0.26 18.99 5.56
C ASN A 482 0.46 18.66 6.87
N ILE A 483 -0.20 17.95 7.79
CA ILE A 483 0.38 17.56 9.08
C ILE A 483 1.67 16.74 8.86
N ARG A 484 1.67 15.81 7.91
CA ARG A 484 2.83 14.94 7.63
C ARG A 484 4.06 15.66 7.04
N GLN A 485 3.92 16.88 6.53
CA GLN A 485 5.02 17.63 5.92
C GLN A 485 5.91 18.34 6.95
N HIS A 486 5.56 18.26 8.24
CA HIS A 486 6.40 18.74 9.33
C HIS A 486 7.62 17.84 9.53
N LYS A 487 8.56 18.28 10.39
CA LYS A 487 9.82 17.59 10.65
C LYS A 487 9.62 16.10 11.00
N ARG A 488 10.33 15.23 10.29
CA ARG A 488 10.17 13.77 10.32
C ARG A 488 11.47 13.01 10.06
N GLY A 489 12.60 13.63 10.37
CA GLY A 489 13.93 13.09 10.10
C GLY A 489 14.36 13.25 8.64
N ILE A 490 15.11 12.29 8.11
CA ILE A 490 15.84 12.40 6.84
C ILE A 490 15.23 11.58 5.70
N GLY A 491 13.99 11.12 5.85
CA GLY A 491 13.27 10.31 4.86
C GLY A 491 13.65 8.81 4.83
N ASP A 492 14.47 8.34 5.77
CA ASP A 492 14.93 6.94 5.83
C ASP A 492 14.13 6.08 6.84
N HIS A 493 13.19 6.71 7.56
CA HIS A 493 12.53 6.17 8.74
C HIS A 493 11.26 5.42 8.37
N ALA A 494 10.94 4.39 9.15
CA ALA A 494 9.74 3.58 8.91
C ALA A 494 8.46 4.35 9.26
N LEU A 495 8.47 5.07 10.39
CA LEU A 495 7.29 5.74 10.94
C LEU A 495 7.67 7.06 11.64
N THR A 496 6.89 8.10 11.40
CA THR A 496 6.89 9.32 12.21
C THR A 496 5.52 9.51 12.87
N ILE A 497 5.51 9.81 14.16
CA ILE A 497 4.30 10.07 14.96
C ILE A 497 4.25 11.56 15.26
N PHE A 498 3.20 12.25 14.82
CA PHE A 498 2.96 13.66 15.12
C PHE A 498 1.89 13.80 16.20
N ARG A 499 2.09 14.77 17.08
CA ARG A 499 1.11 15.14 18.09
C ARG A 499 0.24 16.29 17.59
N THR A 500 -1.07 16.18 17.76
CA THR A 500 -1.98 17.33 17.73
C THR A 500 -2.55 17.58 19.12
N LYS A 501 -3.34 18.65 19.25
CA LYS A 501 -4.09 18.93 20.48
C LYS A 501 -5.08 17.81 20.88
N HIS A 502 -5.60 17.06 19.90
CA HIS A 502 -6.73 16.13 20.09
C HIS A 502 -6.48 14.72 19.58
N SER A 503 -5.33 14.46 18.95
CA SER A 503 -5.04 13.21 18.27
C SER A 503 -3.54 12.95 18.15
N MET A 504 -3.21 11.77 17.62
CA MET A 504 -1.87 11.41 17.17
C MET A 504 -1.95 10.97 15.71
N VAL A 505 -1.05 11.46 14.88
CA VAL A 505 -1.01 11.20 13.44
C VAL A 505 0.22 10.36 13.10
N PHE A 506 0.05 9.30 12.33
CA PHE A 506 1.08 8.31 12.01
C PHE A 506 1.40 8.38 10.53
N ASP A 507 2.57 8.93 10.17
CA ASP A 507 3.10 8.94 8.80
C ASP A 507 4.00 7.73 8.57
N GLN A 508 3.55 6.81 7.71
CA GLN A 508 4.09 5.47 7.58
C GLN A 508 4.62 5.23 6.17
N SER A 509 5.90 4.87 6.08
CA SER A 509 6.51 4.51 4.81
C SER A 509 5.94 3.19 4.30
N HIS A 510 5.46 3.18 3.05
CA HIS A 510 4.87 1.98 2.45
C HIS A 510 5.84 0.80 2.30
N ILE A 511 7.15 1.07 2.34
CA ILE A 511 8.19 0.03 2.29
C ILE A 511 8.07 -0.89 3.52
N PHE A 512 7.65 -0.34 4.67
CA PHE A 512 7.52 -1.09 5.92
C PHE A 512 6.07 -1.44 6.26
N PHE A 513 5.11 -0.62 5.78
CA PHE A 513 3.70 -0.74 6.14
C PHE A 513 2.80 -0.82 4.91
N ASP A 514 1.70 -1.56 5.01
CA ASP A 514 0.57 -1.38 4.12
C ASP A 514 -0.53 -0.66 4.90
N GLY A 515 -1.58 -0.20 4.21
CA GLY A 515 -2.63 0.59 4.84
C GLY A 515 -3.27 -0.12 6.03
N LEU A 516 -3.55 -1.43 5.91
CA LEU A 516 -4.22 -2.20 6.96
C LEU A 516 -3.30 -2.49 8.15
N TRP A 517 -2.08 -2.96 7.88
CA TRP A 517 -1.10 -3.24 8.93
C TRP A 517 -0.66 -1.96 9.63
N GLY A 518 -0.41 -0.89 8.88
CA GLY A 518 -0.01 0.39 9.45
C GLY A 518 -1.08 0.99 10.36
N MET A 519 -2.36 0.91 9.97
CA MET A 519 -3.49 1.25 10.84
C MET A 519 -3.52 0.40 12.12
N ALA A 520 -3.34 -0.92 12.00
CA ALA A 520 -3.29 -1.80 13.15
C ALA A 520 -2.13 -1.44 14.11
N VAL A 521 -0.94 -1.17 13.58
CA VAL A 521 0.23 -0.75 14.38
C VAL A 521 -0.03 0.59 15.09
N SER A 522 -0.73 1.51 14.44
CA SER A 522 -1.09 2.82 15.01
C SER A 522 -2.00 2.67 16.22
N GLU A 523 -2.99 1.77 16.14
CA GLU A 523 -3.86 1.42 17.27
C GLU A 523 -3.11 0.69 18.39
N ILE A 524 -2.22 -0.24 18.05
CA ILE A 524 -1.42 -0.98 19.03
C ILE A 524 -0.52 -0.03 19.82
N LEU A 525 0.21 0.84 19.12
CA LEU A 525 1.06 1.87 19.74
C LEU A 525 0.24 2.80 20.63
N THR A 526 -0.93 3.23 20.16
CA THR A 526 -1.86 4.06 20.93
C THR A 526 -2.30 3.34 22.20
N GLY A 527 -2.67 2.07 22.10
CA GLY A 527 -3.06 1.23 23.24
C GLY A 527 -1.96 1.09 24.29
N GLU A 528 -0.73 0.78 23.86
CA GLU A 528 0.41 0.65 24.78
C GLU A 528 0.80 2.00 25.42
N ALA A 529 0.74 3.11 24.67
CA ALA A 529 0.96 4.44 25.23
C ALA A 529 -0.08 4.78 26.31
N ILE A 530 -1.35 4.42 26.11
CA ILE A 530 -2.41 4.59 27.12
C ILE A 530 -2.11 3.74 28.37
N SER A 531 -1.67 2.50 28.20
CA SER A 531 -1.28 1.64 29.33
C SER A 531 -0.15 2.26 30.16
N TRP A 532 0.87 2.84 29.51
CA TRP A 532 1.94 3.56 30.20
C TRP A 532 1.47 4.85 30.86
N ALA A 533 0.61 5.63 30.21
CA ALA A 533 0.03 6.84 30.79
C ALA A 533 -0.74 6.54 32.09
N ASN A 534 -1.56 5.47 32.08
CA ASN A 534 -2.24 4.98 33.27
C ASN A 534 -1.27 4.60 34.39
N TYR A 535 -0.19 3.90 34.05
CA TYR A 535 0.84 3.52 35.03
C TYR A 535 1.55 4.75 35.62
N PHE A 536 1.93 5.72 34.79
CA PHE A 536 2.61 6.94 35.24
C PHE A 536 1.73 7.86 36.09
N ASN A 537 0.41 7.85 35.87
CA ASN A 537 -0.54 8.54 36.73
C ASN A 537 -0.52 8.05 38.19
N MET A 538 0.00 6.83 38.45
CA MET A 538 0.13 6.26 39.79
C MET A 538 1.51 6.51 40.42
N LEU A 539 2.47 7.04 39.65
CA LEU A 539 3.83 7.29 40.11
C LEU A 539 4.00 8.71 40.64
N PRO A 540 4.98 8.94 41.53
CA PRO A 540 5.34 10.30 41.92
C PRO A 540 5.90 11.09 40.73
N GLU A 541 5.77 12.41 40.84
CA GLU A 541 6.36 13.37 39.91
C GLU A 541 7.88 13.19 39.86
N LEU A 542 8.44 13.32 38.65
CA LEU A 542 9.87 13.13 38.46
C LEU A 542 10.65 14.31 39.05
N LYS A 543 11.74 14.02 39.76
CA LYS A 543 12.68 15.06 40.17
C LYS A 543 13.46 15.57 38.96
N PRO A 544 13.85 16.86 38.92
CA PRO A 544 14.71 17.41 37.87
C PRO A 544 16.00 16.59 37.75
N VAL A 545 16.44 16.36 36.51
CA VAL A 545 17.63 15.58 36.20
C VAL A 545 18.62 16.47 35.45
N SER A 546 19.91 16.30 35.73
CA SER A 546 21.01 17.08 35.13
C SER A 546 21.69 16.37 33.95
N ASP A 547 21.23 15.18 33.57
CA ASP A 547 21.88 14.38 32.54
C ASP A 547 21.69 15.06 31.17
N PRO A 548 22.75 15.34 30.40
CA PRO A 548 22.60 15.99 29.10
C PRO A 548 21.92 15.02 28.11
N PRO A 549 20.89 15.46 27.37
CA PRO A 549 20.26 14.62 26.35
C PRO A 549 21.19 14.46 25.14
N TYR A 550 21.10 13.32 24.44
CA TYR A 550 21.79 13.16 23.16
C TYR A 550 21.02 13.90 22.07
N GLN A 551 21.50 15.09 21.72
CA GLN A 551 20.91 15.96 20.70
C GLN A 551 21.63 15.81 19.34
N LEU A 552 20.87 15.91 18.25
CA LEU A 552 21.38 16.18 16.89
C LEU A 552 21.07 17.63 16.50
N ILE A 553 22.03 18.32 15.91
CA ILE A 553 21.95 19.75 15.57
C ILE A 553 21.33 19.94 14.18
N PHE A 554 21.68 19.10 13.20
CA PHE A 554 21.22 19.19 11.81
C PHE A 554 21.32 20.58 11.20
N LYS A 555 22.54 21.14 11.27
CA LYS A 555 22.83 22.41 10.62
C LYS A 555 22.68 22.27 9.10
N ALA A 556 22.00 23.22 8.47
CA ALA A 556 21.85 23.25 7.01
C ALA A 556 23.22 23.25 6.30
N GLU A 557 23.29 22.50 5.21
CA GLU A 557 24.50 22.27 4.42
C GLU A 557 24.37 22.94 3.05
N PRO A 558 25.20 23.97 2.74
CA PRO A 558 25.10 24.71 1.47
C PRO A 558 25.29 23.84 0.23
N ALA A 559 26.12 22.78 0.33
CA ALA A 559 26.37 21.84 -0.77
C ALA A 559 25.09 21.15 -1.28
N LEU A 560 24.05 21.07 -0.44
CA LEU A 560 22.79 20.44 -0.81
C LEU A 560 21.89 21.33 -1.68
N ASN A 561 22.20 22.63 -1.82
CA ASN A 561 21.38 23.57 -2.59
C ASN A 561 21.46 23.34 -4.11
N GLU A 562 22.47 22.62 -4.59
CA GLU A 562 22.67 22.30 -6.01
C GLU A 562 21.81 21.12 -6.49
N PHE A 563 21.20 20.37 -5.58
CA PHE A 563 20.41 19.18 -5.90
C PHE A 563 18.97 19.54 -6.28
N THR A 564 18.37 18.69 -7.12
CA THR A 564 17.00 18.85 -7.55
C THR A 564 16.06 18.49 -6.41
N LYS A 565 15.17 19.42 -6.08
CA LYS A 565 14.15 19.20 -5.07
C LYS A 565 12.96 18.42 -5.64
N VAL A 566 12.28 17.65 -4.80
CA VAL A 566 11.14 16.78 -5.14
C VAL A 566 10.05 17.55 -5.86
N ALA A 567 9.88 18.86 -5.62
CA ALA A 567 9.01 19.81 -6.32
C ALA A 567 7.61 19.28 -6.73
N THR A 568 7.16 18.20 -6.10
CA THR A 568 5.86 17.60 -6.36
C THR A 568 4.92 18.33 -5.45
N VAL A 569 4.43 19.46 -5.94
CA VAL A 569 3.48 20.29 -5.23
C VAL A 569 2.18 19.50 -5.16
N GLU A 570 1.75 19.19 -3.94
CA GLU A 570 0.48 18.54 -3.67
C GLU A 570 -0.46 19.48 -2.91
N VAL A 571 -1.75 19.33 -3.12
CA VAL A 571 -2.83 19.85 -2.26
C VAL A 571 -3.74 18.70 -1.87
N SER A 572 -4.48 18.82 -0.78
CA SER A 572 -5.34 17.73 -0.32
C SER A 572 -6.60 18.22 0.35
N ALA A 573 -7.69 17.47 0.20
CA ALA A 573 -8.94 17.69 0.91
C ALA A 573 -9.48 16.40 1.51
N GLU A 574 -10.34 16.57 2.53
CA GLU A 574 -10.98 15.48 3.25
C GLU A 574 -12.46 15.80 3.48
N SER A 575 -13.32 14.79 3.44
CA SER A 575 -14.76 14.96 3.64
C SER A 575 -15.36 13.73 4.34
N SER A 576 -16.32 13.97 5.23
CA SER A 576 -17.00 12.94 6.04
C SER A 576 -18.52 12.94 5.85
N ILE A 577 -19.01 13.64 4.82
CA ILE A 577 -20.44 13.90 4.62
C ILE A 577 -21.20 12.73 3.96
N ILE A 578 -20.52 11.64 3.59
CA ILE A 578 -21.16 10.49 2.94
C ILE A 578 -22.14 9.81 3.90
N ASN A 579 -23.38 9.63 3.44
CA ASN A 579 -24.46 9.07 4.23
C ASN A 579 -24.40 7.53 4.24
N MET A 580 -23.72 7.00 5.24
CA MET A 580 -23.57 5.56 5.44
C MET A 580 -24.90 4.81 5.66
N LYS A 581 -25.91 5.46 6.26
CA LYS A 581 -27.22 4.83 6.47
C LYS A 581 -27.91 4.52 5.14
N THR A 582 -27.89 5.49 4.21
CA THR A 582 -28.42 5.33 2.85
C THR A 582 -27.67 4.23 2.10
N LEU A 583 -26.34 4.22 2.18
CA LEU A 583 -25.50 3.20 1.55
C LEU A 583 -25.80 1.78 2.06
N ASP A 584 -25.91 1.62 3.38
CA ASP A 584 -26.22 0.32 3.98
C ASP A 584 -27.63 -0.16 3.64
N TRP A 585 -28.59 0.77 3.54
CA TRP A 585 -29.94 0.42 3.12
C TRP A 585 -29.98 -0.03 1.66
N LEU A 586 -29.29 0.69 0.78
CA LEU A 586 -29.12 0.33 -0.63
C LEU A 586 -28.52 -1.07 -0.78
N ARG A 587 -27.42 -1.38 -0.07
CA ARG A 587 -26.77 -2.70 -0.09
C ARG A 587 -27.67 -3.83 0.40
N LYS A 588 -28.60 -3.55 1.31
CA LYS A 588 -29.60 -4.52 1.79
C LYS A 588 -30.75 -4.73 0.79
N LEU A 589 -31.09 -3.72 0.00
CA LEU A 589 -32.22 -3.74 -0.93
C LEU A 589 -31.85 -4.35 -2.29
N LEU A 590 -30.63 -4.12 -2.79
CA LEU A 590 -30.15 -4.63 -4.08
C LEU A 590 -30.36 -6.17 -4.22
N PRO A 591 -29.96 -7.03 -3.24
CA PRO A 591 -30.18 -8.47 -3.35
C PRO A 591 -31.66 -8.89 -3.29
N LYS A 592 -32.54 -8.05 -2.72
CA LYS A 592 -33.99 -8.33 -2.69
C LYS A 592 -34.65 -8.13 -4.05
N ARG A 593 -34.07 -7.27 -4.90
CA ARG A 593 -34.54 -7.03 -6.26
C ARG A 593 -33.89 -7.98 -7.27
N HIS A 594 -32.64 -8.36 -7.06
CA HIS A 594 -31.94 -9.36 -7.86
C HIS A 594 -30.95 -10.16 -6.97
N PRO A 595 -31.14 -11.47 -6.72
CA PRO A 595 -30.35 -12.23 -5.73
C PRO A 595 -28.83 -12.17 -5.89
N ASP A 596 -28.34 -12.08 -7.13
CA ASP A 596 -26.90 -12.02 -7.45
C ASP A 596 -26.28 -10.61 -7.40
N LEU A 597 -27.12 -9.58 -7.26
CA LEU A 597 -26.73 -8.18 -7.22
C LEU A 597 -26.23 -7.82 -5.82
N LYS A 598 -24.99 -8.22 -5.54
CA LYS A 598 -24.28 -7.98 -4.29
C LYS A 598 -23.10 -7.05 -4.57
N LEU A 599 -23.34 -5.74 -4.45
CA LEU A 599 -22.32 -4.71 -4.55
C LEU A 599 -21.79 -4.36 -3.15
N THR A 600 -20.47 -4.26 -3.02
CA THR A 600 -19.80 -3.76 -1.82
C THR A 600 -19.78 -2.22 -1.81
N VAL A 601 -19.40 -1.63 -0.68
CA VAL A 601 -19.14 -0.17 -0.58
C VAL A 601 -18.11 0.26 -1.62
N ASN A 602 -17.01 -0.50 -1.75
CA ASN A 602 -15.97 -0.21 -2.72
C ASN A 602 -16.47 -0.30 -4.17
N ASP A 603 -17.33 -1.28 -4.48
CA ASP A 603 -17.89 -1.41 -5.83
C ASP A 603 -18.75 -0.18 -6.19
N LEU A 604 -19.54 0.34 -5.24
CA LEU A 604 -20.38 1.52 -5.45
C LEU A 604 -19.56 2.81 -5.57
N LEU A 605 -18.50 2.96 -4.77
CA LEU A 605 -17.58 4.10 -4.85
C LEU A 605 -16.83 4.12 -6.19
N VAL A 606 -16.26 2.98 -6.60
CA VAL A 606 -15.57 2.85 -7.88
C VAL A 606 -16.54 3.11 -9.04
N LEU A 607 -17.74 2.54 -8.97
CA LEU A 607 -18.79 2.77 -9.97
C LEU A 607 -19.09 4.25 -10.14
N TYR A 608 -19.32 4.96 -9.03
CA TYR A 608 -19.63 6.39 -9.07
C TYR A 608 -18.43 7.22 -9.51
N ARG A 609 -17.20 6.90 -9.07
CA ARG A 609 -15.98 7.56 -9.55
C ARG A 609 -15.83 7.48 -11.06
N CYS A 610 -16.20 6.37 -11.67
CA CYS A 610 -16.19 6.20 -13.12
C CYS A 610 -17.28 6.97 -13.88
N ALA A 611 -18.20 7.64 -13.18
CA ALA A 611 -19.19 8.53 -13.78
C ALA A 611 -18.95 10.00 -13.38
N PHE A 612 -18.40 10.23 -12.19
CA PHE A 612 -18.28 11.55 -11.57
C PHE A 612 -17.59 12.59 -12.46
N GLY A 613 -16.53 12.21 -13.19
CA GLY A 613 -15.84 13.14 -14.08
C GLY A 613 -16.78 13.80 -15.11
N LEU A 614 -17.75 13.04 -15.63
CA LEU A 614 -18.72 13.49 -16.62
C LEU A 614 -19.75 14.49 -16.05
N ASP A 615 -20.02 14.41 -14.75
CA ASP A 615 -21.05 15.20 -14.08
C ASP A 615 -20.47 16.33 -13.22
N TYR A 616 -19.16 16.34 -12.99
CA TYR A 616 -18.52 17.36 -12.16
C TYR A 616 -18.67 18.74 -12.81
N GLN A 617 -19.27 19.64 -12.05
CA GLN A 617 -19.35 21.07 -12.33
C GLN A 617 -18.71 21.79 -11.13
N PRO A 618 -17.74 22.70 -11.36
CA PRO A 618 -17.22 23.55 -10.31
C PRO A 618 -18.35 24.28 -9.57
N SER A 619 -18.20 24.50 -8.26
CA SER A 619 -19.14 25.39 -7.56
C SER A 619 -19.04 26.83 -8.07
N GLN A 620 -20.12 27.60 -7.87
CA GLN A 620 -20.15 29.02 -8.23
C GLN A 620 -18.97 29.79 -7.62
N LEU A 621 -18.61 29.48 -6.37
CA LEU A 621 -17.46 30.11 -5.69
C LEU A 621 -16.16 29.84 -6.45
N LEU A 622 -15.93 28.60 -6.87
CA LEU A 622 -14.74 28.25 -7.64
C LEU A 622 -14.77 28.91 -9.03
N GLU A 623 -15.91 28.90 -9.72
CA GLU A 623 -16.06 29.60 -11.01
C GLU A 623 -15.73 31.09 -10.90
N ASP A 624 -16.25 31.77 -9.88
CA ASP A 624 -15.99 33.19 -9.64
C ASP A 624 -14.48 33.43 -9.43
N LYS A 625 -13.80 32.55 -8.67
CA LYS A 625 -12.36 32.64 -8.43
C LYS A 625 -11.51 32.32 -9.65
N LEU A 626 -11.96 31.42 -10.52
CA LEU A 626 -11.31 31.14 -11.79
C LEU A 626 -11.51 32.30 -12.78
N PHE A 627 -12.69 32.91 -12.79
CA PHE A 627 -12.95 34.12 -13.57
C PHE A 627 -12.07 35.29 -13.11
N GLU A 628 -11.96 35.53 -11.80
CA GLU A 628 -11.03 36.52 -11.23
C GLU A 628 -9.57 36.26 -11.63
N LEU A 629 -9.15 34.99 -11.74
CA LEU A 629 -7.81 34.62 -12.19
C LEU A 629 -7.61 34.96 -13.68
N GLY A 630 -8.55 34.54 -14.53
CA GLY A 630 -8.51 34.75 -15.97
C GLY A 630 -8.62 36.21 -16.40
N ALA A 631 -9.21 37.08 -15.57
CA ALA A 631 -9.29 38.52 -15.83
C ALA A 631 -7.93 39.25 -15.70
N LYS A 632 -6.90 38.61 -15.13
CA LYS A 632 -5.59 39.26 -14.91
C LYS A 632 -4.74 39.22 -16.18
N ASN A 633 -4.27 40.38 -16.62
CA ASN A 633 -3.43 40.52 -17.82
C ASN A 633 -1.94 40.25 -17.50
N ASN A 634 -1.61 39.02 -17.08
CA ASN A 634 -0.24 38.57 -16.85
C ASN A 634 -0.03 37.21 -17.57
N PRO A 635 0.99 37.07 -18.43
CA PRO A 635 1.24 35.83 -19.18
C PRO A 635 1.34 34.57 -18.32
N GLU A 636 2.08 34.61 -17.21
CA GLU A 636 2.24 33.44 -16.32
C GLU A 636 0.91 33.04 -15.65
N VAL A 637 0.05 34.03 -15.38
CA VAL A 637 -1.29 33.78 -14.83
C VAL A 637 -2.22 33.19 -15.89
N GLN A 638 -2.12 33.65 -17.14
CA GLN A 638 -2.89 33.09 -18.25
C GLN A 638 -2.48 31.65 -18.55
N ASP A 639 -1.18 31.33 -18.54
CA ASP A 639 -0.70 29.96 -18.68
C ASP A 639 -1.28 29.04 -17.59
N ALA A 640 -1.27 29.48 -16.33
CA ALA A 640 -1.85 28.72 -15.22
C ALA A 640 -3.38 28.55 -15.38
N TYR A 641 -4.08 29.59 -15.83
CA TYR A 641 -5.51 29.57 -16.10
C TYR A 641 -5.86 28.60 -17.25
N GLU A 642 -5.12 28.60 -18.34
CA GLU A 642 -5.30 27.66 -19.46
C GLU A 642 -5.04 26.21 -19.03
N ILE A 643 -4.04 25.96 -18.19
CA ILE A 643 -3.78 24.64 -17.61
C ILE A 643 -4.98 24.20 -16.77
N VAL A 644 -5.52 25.06 -15.90
CA VAL A 644 -6.72 24.75 -15.10
C VAL A 644 -7.90 24.38 -16.01
N HIS A 645 -8.20 25.21 -17.00
CA HIS A 645 -9.30 24.94 -17.94
C HIS A 645 -9.11 23.64 -18.72
N THR A 646 -7.89 23.37 -19.16
CA THR A 646 -7.56 22.11 -19.85
C THR A 646 -7.80 20.91 -18.96
N ILE A 647 -7.42 20.98 -17.68
CA ILE A 647 -7.61 19.89 -16.72
C ILE A 647 -9.09 19.65 -16.43
N LEU A 648 -9.87 20.72 -16.21
CA LEU A 648 -11.31 20.62 -15.99
C LEU A 648 -12.01 20.00 -17.22
N ALA A 649 -11.69 20.48 -18.43
CA ALA A 649 -12.23 19.93 -19.68
C ALA A 649 -11.85 18.45 -19.89
N LYS A 650 -10.60 18.07 -19.65
CA LYS A 650 -10.15 16.67 -19.76
C LYS A 650 -10.86 15.76 -18.77
N SER A 651 -11.08 16.23 -17.53
CA SER A 651 -11.76 15.44 -16.50
C SER A 651 -13.21 15.08 -16.87
N GLN A 652 -13.85 15.90 -17.70
CA GLN A 652 -15.19 15.68 -18.23
C GLN A 652 -15.24 14.76 -19.47
N GLN A 653 -14.09 14.42 -20.06
CA GLN A 653 -14.04 13.63 -21.30
C GLN A 653 -13.54 12.20 -21.07
N ASN A 654 -12.68 11.98 -20.08
CA ASN A 654 -11.97 10.72 -19.90
C ASN A 654 -12.28 10.06 -18.55
N ASN A 655 -12.58 8.77 -18.60
CA ASN A 655 -12.59 7.92 -17.40
C ASN A 655 -11.16 7.55 -17.04
N PRO A 656 -10.69 7.89 -15.83
CA PRO A 656 -9.32 7.61 -15.42
C PRO A 656 -9.09 6.12 -15.24
N SER A 657 -7.84 5.71 -15.44
CA SER A 657 -7.35 4.39 -15.04
C SER A 657 -7.07 4.37 -13.53
N LEU A 658 -7.78 3.51 -12.79
CA LEU A 658 -7.72 3.42 -11.32
C LEU A 658 -6.83 2.25 -10.89
N VAL A 659 -5.77 2.50 -10.15
CA VAL A 659 -5.07 1.46 -9.40
C VAL A 659 -5.79 1.21 -8.09
N ILE A 660 -6.22 -0.03 -7.90
CA ILE A 660 -6.87 -0.47 -6.67
C ILE A 660 -5.94 -1.50 -6.01
N PRO A 661 -5.38 -1.22 -4.83
CA PRO A 661 -4.64 -2.21 -4.06
C PRO A 661 -5.60 -3.31 -3.57
N MET A 662 -5.30 -4.57 -3.89
CA MET A 662 -6.09 -5.73 -3.45
C MET A 662 -5.33 -6.52 -2.39
N GLU A 663 -6.00 -6.83 -1.29
CA GLU A 663 -5.41 -7.57 -0.18
C GLU A 663 -5.16 -9.04 -0.54
N ALA A 664 -3.89 -9.41 -0.68
CA ALA A 664 -3.43 -10.74 -1.06
C ALA A 664 -3.00 -11.61 0.14
N THR A 665 -2.73 -10.98 1.30
CA THR A 665 -2.07 -11.61 2.45
C THR A 665 -2.75 -12.89 2.93
N ALA A 666 -4.07 -13.03 2.79
CA ALA A 666 -4.78 -14.25 3.18
C ALA A 666 -4.37 -15.48 2.35
N ALA A 667 -4.22 -15.32 1.03
CA ALA A 667 -3.84 -16.41 0.13
C ALA A 667 -2.33 -16.59 0.05
N ARG A 668 -1.58 -15.47 0.00
CA ARG A 668 -0.12 -15.43 -0.08
C ARG A 668 0.42 -14.28 0.80
N PRO A 669 0.78 -14.55 2.06
CA PRO A 669 1.23 -13.52 3.01
C PRO A 669 2.39 -12.67 2.50
N GLN A 670 3.39 -13.28 1.85
CA GLN A 670 4.55 -12.59 1.26
C GLN A 670 4.18 -11.56 0.19
N GLU A 671 3.05 -11.75 -0.50
CA GLU A 671 2.63 -10.87 -1.59
C GLU A 671 1.93 -9.62 -1.08
N ARG A 672 1.37 -9.64 0.15
CA ARG A 672 0.69 -8.54 0.83
C ARG A 672 -0.47 -7.91 0.05
N LEU A 673 -0.13 -7.14 -0.99
CA LEU A 673 -1.03 -6.42 -1.88
C LEU A 673 -0.73 -6.77 -3.34
N TYR A 674 -1.79 -7.04 -4.10
CA TYR A 674 -1.72 -7.02 -5.56
C TYR A 674 -2.29 -5.71 -6.09
N PRO A 675 -1.49 -4.86 -6.76
CA PRO A 675 -2.02 -3.72 -7.47
C PRO A 675 -2.80 -4.23 -8.70
N THR A 676 -3.99 -3.66 -8.91
CA THR A 676 -4.80 -4.00 -10.07
C THR A 676 -5.33 -2.71 -10.72
N THR A 677 -5.13 -2.59 -12.04
CA THR A 677 -5.49 -1.40 -12.81
C THR A 677 -6.87 -1.55 -13.45
N PHE A 678 -7.87 -0.87 -12.91
CA PHE A 678 -9.25 -0.87 -13.38
C PHE A 678 -9.53 0.34 -14.28
N ARG A 679 -9.96 0.08 -15.52
CA ARG A 679 -10.53 1.09 -16.42
C ARG A 679 -11.98 0.73 -16.67
N ASN A 680 -12.90 1.68 -16.51
CA ASN A 680 -14.34 1.43 -16.63
C ASN A 680 -14.68 0.85 -18.02
N PRO A 681 -15.08 -0.42 -18.15
CA PRO A 681 -15.50 -0.99 -19.42
C PRO A 681 -17.00 -0.74 -19.71
N PHE A 682 -17.74 -0.10 -18.79
CA PHE A 682 -19.18 0.09 -18.85
C PHE A 682 -19.57 1.55 -19.08
N THR A 683 -19.28 2.07 -20.27
CA THR A 683 -19.63 3.44 -20.64
C THR A 683 -21.14 3.68 -20.64
N GLU A 684 -21.93 2.66 -20.99
CA GLU A 684 -23.40 2.77 -21.10
C GLU A 684 -24.15 2.67 -19.76
N LEU A 685 -23.49 2.23 -18.68
CA LEU A 685 -24.16 2.05 -17.39
C LEU A 685 -24.73 3.37 -16.88
N TRP A 686 -24.02 4.48 -17.10
CA TRP A 686 -24.48 5.80 -16.71
C TRP A 686 -25.70 6.28 -17.52
N ASN A 687 -25.75 5.94 -18.81
CA ASN A 687 -26.92 6.23 -19.65
C ASN A 687 -28.16 5.51 -19.12
N HIS A 688 -28.05 4.22 -18.80
CA HIS A 688 -29.15 3.48 -18.19
C HIS A 688 -29.57 4.01 -16.82
N TYR A 689 -28.64 4.54 -16.03
CA TYR A 689 -28.96 5.21 -14.77
C TYR A 689 -29.78 6.49 -15.00
N ARG A 690 -29.36 7.33 -15.94
CA ARG A 690 -30.08 8.57 -16.31
C ARG A 690 -31.46 8.26 -16.90
N GLU A 691 -31.56 7.27 -17.79
CA GLU A 691 -32.82 6.79 -18.38
C GLU A 691 -33.81 6.32 -17.30
N ALA A 692 -33.36 5.48 -16.37
CA ALA A 692 -34.21 4.99 -15.29
C ALA A 692 -34.65 6.11 -14.34
N SER A 693 -33.76 7.08 -14.06
CA SER A 693 -34.07 8.25 -13.23
C SER A 693 -35.09 9.17 -13.92
N ALA A 694 -34.91 9.46 -15.21
CA ALA A 694 -35.83 10.28 -16.00
C ALA A 694 -37.21 9.61 -16.15
N ALA A 695 -37.24 8.30 -16.44
CA ALA A 695 -38.49 7.55 -16.51
C ALA A 695 -39.23 7.49 -15.18
N LEU A 696 -38.51 7.42 -14.05
CA LEU A 696 -39.10 7.53 -12.71
C LEU A 696 -39.75 8.90 -12.47
N ASN A 697 -39.06 9.98 -12.86
CA ASN A 697 -39.60 11.34 -12.73
C ASN A 697 -40.88 11.50 -13.57
N ASN A 698 -40.85 11.09 -14.85
CA ASN A 698 -42.04 11.11 -15.72
C ASN A 698 -43.21 10.30 -15.13
N TYR A 699 -42.93 9.13 -14.56
CA TYR A 699 -43.94 8.35 -13.85
C TYR A 699 -44.46 9.08 -12.61
N ASN A 700 -43.60 9.76 -11.85
CA ASN A 700 -44.02 10.50 -10.67
C ASN A 700 -44.89 11.71 -11.00
N ASP A 701 -44.66 12.36 -12.13
CA ASP A 701 -45.42 13.52 -12.57
C ASP A 701 -46.78 13.13 -13.15
N ASN A 702 -46.83 12.08 -13.99
CA ASN A 702 -48.02 11.73 -14.76
C ASN A 702 -48.84 10.56 -14.17
N LYS A 703 -48.19 9.68 -13.41
CA LYS A 703 -48.76 8.46 -12.80
C LYS A 703 -49.51 7.53 -13.76
N THR A 704 -49.20 7.54 -15.06
CA THR A 704 -49.88 6.66 -16.03
C THR A 704 -49.33 5.24 -16.05
N GLN A 705 -50.13 4.29 -16.55
CA GLN A 705 -49.70 2.90 -16.77
C GLN A 705 -48.57 2.80 -17.81
N LYS A 706 -48.58 3.66 -18.83
CA LYS A 706 -47.51 3.73 -19.84
C LYS A 706 -46.19 4.16 -19.21
N ASP A 707 -46.19 5.26 -18.45
CA ASP A 707 -44.98 5.77 -17.80
C ASP A 707 -44.44 4.74 -16.77
N TRP A 708 -45.33 4.00 -16.10
CA TRP A 708 -44.92 2.89 -15.24
C TRP A 708 -44.24 1.76 -16.03
N ALA A 709 -44.78 1.39 -17.19
CA ALA A 709 -44.21 0.35 -18.04
C ALA A 709 -42.82 0.77 -18.55
N ASP A 710 -42.68 2.02 -18.99
CA ASP A 710 -41.42 2.61 -19.47
C ASP A 710 -40.38 2.65 -18.34
N PHE A 711 -40.76 3.14 -17.15
CA PHE A 711 -39.90 3.11 -15.96
C PHE A 711 -39.51 1.68 -15.56
N SER A 712 -40.45 0.75 -15.55
CA SER A 712 -40.17 -0.65 -15.19
C SER A 712 -39.21 -1.33 -16.17
N ALA A 713 -39.29 -0.98 -17.47
CA ALA A 713 -38.33 -1.43 -18.47
C ALA A 713 -36.93 -0.83 -18.22
N ALA A 714 -36.83 0.49 -18.06
CA ALA A 714 -35.57 1.19 -17.79
C ALA A 714 -34.89 0.69 -16.50
N ARG A 715 -35.67 0.50 -15.42
CA ARG A 715 -35.19 -0.06 -14.16
C ARG A 715 -34.61 -1.46 -14.33
N ARG A 716 -35.28 -2.35 -15.09
CA ARG A 716 -34.77 -3.70 -15.34
C ARG A 716 -33.45 -3.67 -16.10
N SER A 717 -33.32 -2.79 -17.09
CA SER A 717 -32.06 -2.59 -17.81
C SER A 717 -30.93 -2.15 -16.87
N LEU A 718 -31.17 -1.12 -16.06
CA LEU A 718 -30.20 -0.64 -15.07
C LEU A 718 -29.76 -1.75 -14.10
N LEU A 719 -30.70 -2.53 -13.55
CA LEU A 719 -30.37 -3.61 -12.61
C LEU A 719 -29.56 -4.74 -13.26
N ALA A 720 -29.83 -5.05 -14.53
CA ALA A 720 -29.04 -6.01 -15.29
C ALA A 720 -27.59 -5.52 -15.47
N GLN A 721 -27.41 -4.24 -15.81
CA GLN A 721 -26.08 -3.63 -15.96
C GLN A 721 -25.31 -3.57 -14.63
N LEU A 722 -25.98 -3.18 -13.54
CA LEU A 722 -25.37 -3.21 -12.21
C LEU A 722 -24.96 -4.63 -11.79
N ASN A 723 -25.75 -5.64 -12.16
CA ASN A 723 -25.41 -7.03 -11.87
C ASN A 723 -24.20 -7.49 -12.71
N TYR A 724 -24.16 -7.11 -13.98
CA TYR A 724 -23.02 -7.39 -14.86
C TYR A 724 -21.74 -6.70 -14.36
N PHE A 725 -21.81 -5.43 -13.96
CA PHE A 725 -20.72 -4.72 -13.28
C PHE A 725 -20.23 -5.47 -12.06
N GLY A 726 -21.14 -5.88 -11.17
CA GLY A 726 -20.79 -6.65 -9.97
C GLY A 726 -20.13 -8.00 -10.29
N GLN A 727 -20.54 -8.68 -11.36
CA GLN A 727 -19.90 -9.92 -11.82
C GLN A 727 -18.48 -9.68 -12.31
N VAL A 728 -18.25 -8.63 -13.11
CA VAL A 728 -16.92 -8.28 -13.60
C VAL A 728 -16.01 -7.87 -12.44
N MET A 729 -16.46 -7.05 -11.49
CA MET A 729 -15.66 -6.71 -10.31
C MET A 729 -15.28 -7.94 -9.48
N ARG A 730 -16.18 -8.93 -9.36
CA ARG A 730 -15.87 -10.20 -8.68
C ARG A 730 -14.85 -11.04 -9.45
N ALA A 731 -14.98 -11.15 -10.77
CA ALA A 731 -14.02 -11.86 -11.61
C ALA A 731 -12.65 -11.18 -11.56
N TYR A 732 -12.62 -9.86 -11.63
CA TYR A 732 -11.43 -9.04 -11.57
C TYR A 732 -10.68 -9.21 -10.25
N LYS A 733 -11.39 -9.14 -9.11
CA LYS A 733 -10.81 -9.43 -7.78
C LYS A 733 -10.23 -10.84 -7.71
N ARG A 734 -10.91 -11.85 -8.28
CA ARG A 734 -10.42 -13.24 -8.28
C ARG A 734 -9.11 -13.37 -9.04
N VAL A 735 -9.04 -12.86 -10.28
CA VAL A 735 -7.82 -12.90 -11.11
C VAL A 735 -6.67 -12.15 -10.44
N ALA A 736 -6.96 -11.00 -9.82
CA ALA A 736 -5.95 -10.24 -9.07
C ALA A 736 -5.41 -11.04 -7.88
N LEU A 737 -6.28 -11.68 -7.08
CA LEU A 737 -5.89 -12.50 -5.93
C LEU A 737 -5.09 -13.75 -6.30
N GLU A 738 -5.28 -14.27 -7.52
CA GLU A 738 -4.47 -15.37 -8.08
C GLU A 738 -3.10 -14.91 -8.59
N GLY A 739 -2.78 -13.62 -8.49
CA GLY A 739 -1.53 -13.03 -9.00
C GLY A 739 -1.50 -12.91 -10.53
N GLY A 740 -2.65 -13.05 -11.19
CA GLY A 740 -2.79 -13.02 -12.64
C GLY A 740 -3.00 -11.62 -13.24
N SER A 741 -2.81 -10.55 -12.47
CA SER A 741 -3.00 -9.19 -12.98
C SER A 741 -1.88 -8.80 -13.94
N THR A 742 -2.19 -7.93 -14.91
CA THR A 742 -1.22 -7.40 -15.89
C THR A 742 -0.07 -6.66 -15.21
N SER A 743 -0.36 -5.99 -14.09
CA SER A 743 0.62 -5.28 -13.26
C SER A 743 1.57 -6.29 -12.57
N THR A 744 1.04 -7.33 -11.92
CA THR A 744 1.85 -8.42 -11.32
C THR A 744 2.74 -9.10 -12.33
N ALA A 745 2.17 -9.41 -13.49
CA ALA A 745 2.91 -10.05 -14.55
C ALA A 745 4.04 -9.13 -15.07
N THR A 746 3.78 -7.83 -15.26
CA THR A 746 4.84 -6.90 -15.68
C THR A 746 5.95 -6.76 -14.65
N MET A 747 5.63 -6.76 -13.35
CA MET A 747 6.67 -6.81 -12.30
C MET A 747 7.55 -8.07 -12.45
N LYS A 748 6.97 -9.21 -12.80
CA LYS A 748 7.72 -10.43 -13.14
C LYS A 748 8.57 -10.31 -14.41
N LEU A 749 8.26 -9.42 -15.37
CA LEU A 749 9.18 -9.13 -16.49
C LEU A 749 10.39 -8.35 -16.04
N LEU A 750 10.20 -7.42 -15.09
CA LEU A 750 11.28 -6.63 -14.53
C LEU A 750 12.24 -7.47 -13.68
N ALA A 751 11.77 -8.63 -13.20
CA ALA A 751 12.58 -9.64 -12.51
C ALA A 751 13.84 -9.98 -13.31
N HIS A 752 14.98 -10.06 -12.61
CA HIS A 752 16.27 -10.51 -13.17
C HIS A 752 16.81 -9.68 -14.35
N LEU A 753 16.20 -8.53 -14.65
CA LEU A 753 16.77 -7.61 -15.61
C LEU A 753 18.03 -6.96 -15.04
N PRO A 754 19.15 -6.93 -15.79
CA PRO A 754 20.33 -6.16 -15.41
C PRO A 754 19.96 -4.71 -15.10
N ASN A 755 20.66 -4.10 -14.13
CA ASN A 755 20.47 -2.68 -13.80
C ASN A 755 20.58 -1.74 -15.02
N SER A 756 21.31 -2.13 -16.07
CA SER A 756 21.39 -1.38 -17.33
C SER A 756 20.12 -1.45 -18.20
N LEU A 757 19.34 -2.53 -18.11
CA LEU A 757 18.04 -2.68 -18.78
C LEU A 757 16.91 -2.09 -17.95
N LEU A 758 16.96 -2.23 -16.62
CA LEU A 758 16.07 -1.48 -15.71
C LEU A 758 16.19 0.03 -15.95
N LYS A 759 17.42 0.55 -16.18
CA LYS A 759 17.66 1.95 -16.59
C LYS A 759 16.90 2.39 -17.84
N LEU A 760 16.77 1.51 -18.82
CA LEU A 760 16.10 1.83 -20.08
C LEU A 760 14.59 1.69 -19.93
N LEU A 761 14.14 0.69 -19.16
CA LEU A 761 12.74 0.44 -18.87
C LEU A 761 12.13 1.42 -17.87
N ASP A 762 12.91 2.14 -17.08
CA ASP A 762 12.40 3.25 -16.27
C ASP A 762 12.06 4.47 -17.16
N GLU A 763 12.84 4.68 -18.24
CA GLU A 763 12.60 5.74 -19.23
C GLU A 763 11.46 5.41 -20.24
N ILE A 764 11.04 4.14 -20.37
CA ILE A 764 10.05 3.69 -21.38
C ILE A 764 8.59 3.98 -20.99
N PRO A 765 8.09 3.67 -19.78
CA PRO A 765 6.74 4.03 -19.33
C PRO A 765 6.51 5.54 -19.41
N GLN A 766 7.53 6.36 -19.12
CA GLN A 766 7.45 7.81 -19.26
C GLN A 766 7.30 8.28 -20.72
N ARG A 767 7.63 7.42 -21.70
CA ARG A 767 7.57 7.72 -23.14
C ARG A 767 6.41 7.03 -23.86
N ILE A 768 5.74 6.05 -23.22
CA ILE A 768 4.62 5.31 -23.78
C ILE A 768 3.45 5.39 -22.80
N ASP A 769 2.59 6.40 -23.00
CA ASP A 769 1.47 6.70 -22.12
C ASP A 769 0.56 5.50 -21.86
N ILE A 770 0.33 4.65 -22.88
CA ILE A 770 -0.50 3.44 -22.78
C ILE A 770 0.10 2.39 -21.83
N LEU A 771 1.42 2.22 -21.83
CA LEU A 771 2.10 1.30 -20.91
C LEU A 771 2.05 1.85 -19.49
N ASN A 772 2.25 3.16 -19.29
CA ASN A 772 2.16 3.74 -17.96
C ASN A 772 0.72 3.68 -17.38
N GLU A 773 -0.29 3.93 -18.22
CA GLU A 773 -1.71 3.89 -17.85
C GLU A 773 -2.14 2.47 -17.45
N VAL A 774 -1.66 1.44 -18.15
CA VAL A 774 -1.94 0.03 -17.83
C VAL A 774 -1.15 -0.43 -16.59
N LEU A 775 0.08 0.05 -16.41
CA LEU A 775 0.98 -0.45 -15.38
C LEU A 775 0.81 0.23 -14.02
N LYS A 776 0.65 1.56 -14.00
CA LYS A 776 0.67 2.37 -12.78
C LYS A 776 -0.61 3.17 -12.55
N GLY A 777 -1.50 3.25 -13.56
CA GLY A 777 -2.75 4.03 -13.55
C GLY A 777 -2.56 5.53 -13.36
N GLU A 778 -3.63 6.29 -13.60
CA GLU A 778 -3.64 7.75 -13.41
C GLU A 778 -4.04 8.12 -11.98
N GLU A 779 -4.84 7.27 -11.33
CA GLU A 779 -5.31 7.49 -9.96
C GLU A 779 -5.07 6.26 -9.09
N VAL A 780 -4.87 6.47 -7.79
CA VAL A 780 -4.92 5.40 -6.79
C VAL A 780 -6.23 5.50 -6.04
N PHE A 781 -6.94 4.38 -5.91
CA PHE A 781 -8.15 4.28 -5.11
C PHE A 781 -7.93 3.28 -3.98
N SER A 782 -7.56 3.79 -2.80
CA SER A 782 -7.25 2.96 -1.63
C SER A 782 -8.35 3.03 -0.60
N ASN A 783 -8.77 1.85 -0.11
CA ASN A 783 -9.85 1.72 0.85
C ASN A 783 -9.38 0.89 2.04
N GLY A 784 -9.20 1.55 3.19
CA GLY A 784 -8.86 0.93 4.47
C GLY A 784 -10.01 0.11 5.07
N GLY A 785 -11.20 0.21 4.48
CA GLY A 785 -12.39 -0.50 4.94
C GLY A 785 -12.97 0.09 6.21
N ARG A 786 -13.79 -0.72 6.90
CA ARG A 786 -14.34 -0.35 8.20
C ARG A 786 -13.37 -0.80 9.30
N VAL A 787 -13.01 0.12 10.18
CA VAL A 787 -12.24 -0.19 11.38
C VAL A 787 -13.05 -1.07 12.32
N ALA A 788 -12.35 -1.78 13.21
CA ALA A 788 -13.01 -2.58 14.23
C ALA A 788 -13.77 -1.69 15.22
N ARG A 789 -14.84 -2.22 15.82
CA ARG A 789 -15.63 -1.48 16.81
C ARG A 789 -14.76 -1.09 18.01
N GLY A 790 -14.80 0.17 18.41
CA GLY A 790 -13.99 0.72 19.51
C GLY A 790 -12.54 0.99 19.14
N SER A 791 -12.18 0.89 17.86
CA SER A 791 -10.92 1.43 17.34
C SER A 791 -10.95 2.95 17.39
N SER A 792 -9.81 3.57 17.65
CA SER A 792 -9.69 5.03 17.71
C SER A 792 -9.20 5.68 16.41
N ILE A 793 -9.01 4.90 15.34
CA ILE A 793 -8.65 5.42 14.01
C ILE A 793 -9.82 6.21 13.45
N SER A 794 -9.54 7.43 12.99
CA SER A 794 -10.56 8.37 12.52
C SER A 794 -10.32 8.93 11.13
N ARG A 795 -9.06 9.03 10.66
CA ARG A 795 -8.73 9.57 9.33
C ARG A 795 -7.66 8.72 8.64
N PHE A 796 -7.65 8.76 7.31
CA PHE A 796 -6.68 8.03 6.48
C PHE A 796 -6.44 8.74 5.15
N ILE A 797 -5.17 8.89 4.77
CA ILE A 797 -4.74 9.24 3.41
C ILE A 797 -3.81 8.16 2.87
N SER A 798 -3.92 7.89 1.56
CA SER A 798 -3.11 6.88 0.88
C SER A 798 -1.87 7.49 0.21
N ALA A 799 -1.03 6.63 -0.32
CA ALA A 799 0.25 6.98 -0.91
C ALA A 799 0.23 7.10 -2.43
N LYS A 800 1.15 7.92 -2.93
CA LYS A 800 1.43 8.09 -4.35
C LYS A 800 2.79 7.49 -4.68
N ASP A 801 2.84 6.67 -5.73
CA ASP A 801 4.10 6.20 -6.30
C ASP A 801 4.94 7.32 -6.93
N ASP A 802 6.16 6.98 -7.31
CA ASP A 802 7.13 7.88 -7.94
C ASP A 802 6.73 8.35 -9.36
N ASN A 803 5.55 7.94 -9.84
CA ASN A 803 5.09 8.25 -11.18
C ASN A 803 4.59 9.71 -11.29
N TYR A 804 5.16 10.48 -12.21
CA TYR A 804 4.67 11.84 -12.53
C TYR A 804 3.27 11.83 -13.15
N ASN A 805 2.86 10.73 -13.78
CA ASN A 805 1.53 10.62 -14.41
C ASN A 805 0.42 10.30 -13.41
N LYS A 806 0.77 9.99 -12.15
CA LYS A 806 -0.22 9.73 -11.10
C LYS A 806 -0.76 11.06 -10.58
N ALA A 807 -1.95 11.39 -11.05
CA ALA A 807 -2.57 12.69 -10.88
C ALA A 807 -3.30 12.83 -9.54
N MET A 808 -3.95 11.76 -9.06
CA MET A 808 -4.77 11.80 -7.85
C MET A 808 -4.67 10.53 -7.01
N VAL A 809 -4.80 10.67 -5.69
CA VAL A 809 -4.78 9.56 -4.74
C VAL A 809 -5.95 9.70 -3.78
N TRP A 810 -6.86 8.73 -3.83
CA TRP A 810 -8.03 8.63 -2.95
C TRP A 810 -7.74 7.71 -1.77
N GLY A 811 -8.08 8.18 -0.57
CA GLY A 811 -8.17 7.38 0.65
C GLY A 811 -9.61 7.27 1.13
N VAL A 812 -10.03 6.07 1.52
CA VAL A 812 -11.35 5.81 2.08
C VAL A 812 -11.22 5.02 3.37
N LEU A 813 -11.90 5.45 4.42
CA LEU A 813 -11.98 4.77 5.72
C LEU A 813 -13.40 4.87 6.26
N THR A 814 -13.90 3.83 6.92
CA THR A 814 -15.11 3.95 7.77
C THR A 814 -14.71 3.77 9.22
N ASP A 815 -14.95 4.78 10.05
CA ASP A 815 -14.60 4.76 11.47
C ASP A 815 -15.54 3.87 12.30
N ASP A 816 -15.30 3.83 13.62
CA ASP A 816 -16.08 3.01 14.54
C ASP A 816 -17.49 3.56 14.82
N MET A 817 -17.74 4.82 14.43
CA MET A 817 -18.99 5.57 14.54
C MET A 817 -19.85 5.52 13.27
N ASP A 818 -19.52 4.64 12.32
CA ASP A 818 -20.22 4.51 11.04
C ASP A 818 -20.09 5.76 10.14
N VAL A 819 -19.04 6.57 10.30
CA VAL A 819 -18.75 7.70 9.42
C VAL A 819 -17.72 7.28 8.38
N LEU A 820 -18.02 7.52 7.11
CA LEU A 820 -17.09 7.28 6.01
C LEU A 820 -16.31 8.55 5.71
N HIS A 821 -15.01 8.48 5.94
CA HIS A 821 -14.03 9.51 5.68
C HIS A 821 -13.41 9.28 4.30
N LEU A 822 -13.50 10.29 3.47
CA LEU A 822 -12.92 10.36 2.14
C LEU A 822 -11.76 11.37 2.18
N SER A 823 -10.66 11.03 1.53
CA SER A 823 -9.55 11.94 1.34
C SER A 823 -9.06 11.91 -0.10
N LEU A 824 -8.56 13.03 -0.59
CA LEU A 824 -7.97 13.18 -1.91
C LEU A 824 -6.69 13.98 -1.81
N ARG A 825 -5.61 13.43 -2.36
CA ARG A 825 -4.38 14.16 -2.66
C ARG A 825 -4.34 14.42 -4.16
N ASP A 826 -4.11 15.67 -4.54
CA ASP A 826 -4.11 16.13 -5.92
C ASP A 826 -2.73 16.63 -6.32
N PHE A 827 -2.24 16.08 -7.43
CA PHE A 827 -0.92 16.32 -8.01
C PHE A 827 -1.03 16.75 -9.48
N ARG A 828 -2.24 17.05 -9.95
CA ARG A 828 -2.49 17.44 -11.35
C ARG A 828 -1.65 18.69 -11.70
N PRO A 829 -1.29 18.89 -12.98
CA PRO A 829 -0.41 19.99 -13.41
C PRO A 829 -0.83 21.39 -12.94
N HIS A 830 -2.13 21.63 -12.75
CA HIS A 830 -2.64 22.90 -12.26
C HIS A 830 -2.16 23.24 -10.84
N VAL A 831 -1.88 22.25 -9.99
CA VAL A 831 -1.43 22.46 -8.60
C VAL A 831 -0.08 23.18 -8.60
N ALA A 832 0.91 22.64 -9.33
CA ALA A 832 2.22 23.27 -9.47
C ALA A 832 2.15 24.62 -10.21
N ALA A 833 1.29 24.73 -11.22
CA ALA A 833 1.11 25.98 -11.97
C ALA A 833 0.55 27.11 -11.09
N LEU A 834 -0.44 26.81 -10.25
CA LEU A 834 -1.04 27.76 -9.32
C LEU A 834 -0.10 28.11 -8.16
N ASP A 835 0.62 27.12 -7.61
CA ASP A 835 1.61 27.36 -6.55
C ASP A 835 2.74 28.29 -7.02
N LYS A 836 3.23 28.10 -8.26
CA LYS A 836 4.25 28.95 -8.88
C LYS A 836 3.85 30.43 -8.94
N ILE A 837 2.57 30.73 -9.15
CA ILE A 837 2.06 32.12 -9.18
C ILE A 837 1.54 32.60 -7.82
N GLY A 838 1.85 31.88 -6.73
CA GLY A 838 1.43 32.21 -5.37
C GLY A 838 -0.06 32.01 -5.11
N ARG A 839 -0.75 31.19 -5.91
CA ARG A 839 -2.18 30.86 -5.80
C ARG A 839 -2.45 29.44 -5.30
N ARG A 840 -1.63 28.97 -4.36
CA ARG A 840 -1.84 27.69 -3.67
C ARG A 840 -3.21 27.61 -2.99
N ASP A 841 -3.74 28.74 -2.54
CA ASP A 841 -5.10 28.88 -2.01
C ASP A 841 -6.17 28.41 -3.01
N LEU A 842 -5.99 28.73 -4.29
CA LEU A 842 -6.94 28.34 -5.34
C LEU A 842 -6.80 26.86 -5.70
N ALA A 843 -5.59 26.31 -5.72
CA ALA A 843 -5.38 24.87 -5.88
C ALA A 843 -6.04 24.09 -4.72
N GLN A 844 -5.91 24.60 -3.50
CA GLN A 844 -6.56 24.05 -2.31
C GLN A 844 -8.09 24.10 -2.42
N LEU A 845 -8.66 25.24 -2.82
CA LEU A 845 -10.10 25.38 -3.07
C LEU A 845 -10.60 24.40 -4.13
N MET A 846 -9.84 24.18 -5.21
CA MET A 846 -10.20 23.25 -6.28
C MET A 846 -10.29 21.80 -5.80
N VAL A 847 -9.36 21.34 -4.95
CA VAL A 847 -9.41 19.97 -4.43
C VAL A 847 -10.52 19.80 -3.40
N GLU A 848 -10.80 20.81 -2.58
CA GLU A 848 -11.93 20.85 -1.64
C GLU A 848 -13.27 20.75 -2.39
N ASP A 849 -13.47 21.62 -3.39
CA ASP A 849 -14.68 21.63 -4.23
C ASP A 849 -14.91 20.26 -4.89
N TYR A 850 -13.84 19.67 -5.43
CA TYR A 850 -13.91 18.38 -6.12
C TYR A 850 -14.29 17.22 -5.18
N VAL A 851 -13.73 17.18 -3.96
CA VAL A 851 -14.05 16.14 -2.97
C VAL A 851 -15.48 16.29 -2.45
N ASP A 852 -15.90 17.51 -2.15
CA ASP A 852 -17.25 17.77 -1.62
C ASP A 852 -18.33 17.55 -2.69
N ALA A 853 -18.05 17.91 -3.94
CA ALA A 853 -18.91 17.59 -5.08
C ALA A 853 -19.00 16.07 -5.28
N PHE A 854 -17.89 15.34 -5.15
CA PHE A 854 -17.90 13.88 -5.21
C PHE A 854 -18.77 13.29 -4.10
N ALA A 855 -18.55 13.68 -2.84
CA ALA A 855 -19.27 13.13 -1.70
C ALA A 855 -20.78 13.46 -1.74
N SER A 856 -21.13 14.71 -2.08
CA SER A 856 -22.51 15.16 -2.22
C SER A 856 -23.22 14.48 -3.39
N GLY A 857 -22.56 14.41 -4.54
CA GLY A 857 -23.10 13.74 -5.72
C GLY A 857 -23.25 12.23 -5.50
N PHE A 858 -22.33 11.59 -4.76
CA PHE A 858 -22.45 10.19 -4.38
C PHE A 858 -23.67 9.96 -3.48
N ASN A 859 -23.92 10.84 -2.52
CA ASN A 859 -25.14 10.81 -1.70
C ASN A 859 -26.41 10.91 -2.54
N GLN A 860 -26.43 11.81 -3.52
CA GLN A 860 -27.55 11.95 -4.44
C GLN A 860 -27.73 10.71 -5.33
N PHE A 861 -26.64 10.18 -5.87
CA PHE A 861 -26.64 8.94 -6.64
C PHE A 861 -27.26 7.78 -5.87
N MET A 862 -26.83 7.58 -4.62
CA MET A 862 -27.36 6.54 -3.74
C MET A 862 -28.85 6.73 -3.46
N LYS A 863 -29.28 7.96 -3.17
CA LYS A 863 -30.69 8.28 -2.93
C LYS A 863 -31.57 7.98 -4.16
N ASN A 864 -31.16 8.47 -5.32
CA ASN A 864 -31.87 8.22 -6.58
C ASN A 864 -31.99 6.73 -6.88
N LEU A 865 -30.91 5.96 -6.67
CA LEU A 865 -30.95 4.51 -6.87
C LEU A 865 -31.91 3.85 -5.89
N LEU A 866 -31.97 4.31 -4.65
CA LEU A 866 -32.94 3.88 -3.64
C LEU A 866 -34.39 4.15 -4.08
N ASP A 867 -34.65 5.33 -4.63
CA ASP A 867 -35.97 5.72 -5.15
C ASP A 867 -36.39 4.82 -6.32
N ILE A 868 -35.47 4.55 -7.26
CA ILE A 868 -35.68 3.59 -8.36
C ILE A 868 -36.01 2.19 -7.82
N LEU A 869 -35.30 1.73 -6.80
CA LEU A 869 -35.52 0.41 -6.20
C LEU A 869 -36.82 0.34 -5.39
N ASN A 870 -37.26 1.42 -4.76
CA ASN A 870 -38.44 1.45 -3.90
C ASN A 870 -39.75 1.75 -4.65
N ALA A 871 -39.68 2.38 -5.82
CA ALA A 871 -40.86 2.69 -6.62
C ALA A 871 -41.70 1.44 -6.92
N ASN A 872 -43.00 1.53 -6.63
CA ASN A 872 -44.01 0.50 -6.85
C ASN A 872 -45.16 1.08 -7.66
N ALA A 873 -45.90 0.22 -8.36
CA ALA A 873 -47.07 0.64 -9.12
C ALA A 873 -48.09 1.24 -8.15
N SER A 874 -48.53 2.46 -8.42
CA SER A 874 -49.65 3.07 -7.73
C SER A 874 -50.90 2.25 -8.06
N HIS A 875 -51.51 1.60 -7.06
CA HIS A 875 -52.85 1.04 -7.21
C HIS A 875 -53.84 2.22 -7.27
N THR A 876 -54.00 2.82 -8.44
CA THR A 876 -55.22 3.59 -8.72
C THR A 876 -56.36 2.59 -8.82
N VAL A 877 -56.98 2.33 -7.67
CA VAL A 877 -58.31 1.72 -7.55
C VAL A 877 -59.27 2.64 -8.29
N GLY A 878 -59.53 2.31 -9.54
CA GLY A 878 -60.72 2.74 -10.25
C GLY A 878 -61.82 1.72 -9.99
N GLU A 879 -62.27 1.59 -8.74
CA GLU A 879 -63.65 1.16 -8.49
C GLU A 879 -64.52 2.41 -8.68
N GLY A 880 -64.78 2.72 -9.96
CA GLY A 880 -65.93 3.54 -10.31
C GLY A 880 -67.17 2.71 -10.02
N ASN A 881 -68.05 3.23 -9.17
CA ASN A 881 -69.44 2.80 -9.07
C ASN A 881 -70.03 2.65 -10.48
N VAL A 882 -70.41 1.43 -10.83
CA VAL A 882 -71.49 1.11 -11.79
C VAL A 882 -72.36 0.06 -11.13
#